data_AF-A0A553HSW0-F1
#
_entry.id   AF-A0A553HSW0-F1
#
_cell.length_a   1.000
_cell.length_b   1.000
_cell.length_c   1.000
_cell.angle_alpha   90.00
_cell.angle_beta   90.00
_cell.angle_gamma   90.00
#
_symmetry.space_group_name_H-M   'P 1'
#
loop_
_entity.id
_entity.type
_entity.pdbx_description
1 polymer ?
#
loop_
_entity_poly.entity_id
_entity_poly.type
_entity_poly.pdbx_seq_one_letter_code
_entity_poly.pdbx_strand_id
1 'polypeptide(L)'
;MTQLLTPRQAEELHKAIIAYLASNNLPDTAAALRTELGLTETFDDATSKKYEGLLEKKWTSVVRLQKKIMDLESRNATLQSEMDNATPTSLSRRNQDPTSWLPRSPARHTLQSHREPITCVAFHPVFSSLASGSEDYTIKIWDWELGELERTIKGHTKAVLDVDFGGPRGGTLLASCSSDLTIKLWDPSDEYKNIRTLPGHDHSVSAVRFIPSGAAGAPSSGNLLVSASRDKTLRVWDVSTGYCVKTIRGHADWVRDVCPSLDGRYLLSAGNDQTARLWDISLANPESKLTLVGHEHTIECCTLAPPSTYPHLAQLAGLKKPPPASSAAEFMATGSRDKSIRIWDARGNCIKTLNGHDNWVRALVFHPGGKYLLSVADDKTLRCWDLTQEGRCVKTLLDAHGHFVSCLRWAPGIVREPVTNGNNEGSNGAVNGTPKPGAPASEVQIRCVIATGSVDLNIRSHRDTLNAMYTVFLLALSGAVSASFQLLPPTQLSSHDALASGFSLDSISTTVYITKSLASYRDTGGLTLIPPSGLEFAQLFVADLNEASPKEWTLKVIDVAPTNATGIILEQFQGNTASLSYENGNPTEEGYVLEIGANRAVISGSGARGTWWGTRTLLQQLTVSNWTVLPASRIVDAPAYATRGFMLDAGRKWYAPSFLKELCTYASFFKMSEFHYHTSDNYPLNRGHNDTWNEVYSQFSLRPESEDLQELVQRRNETLTRADFEDLQRHCAARGITIIPEMEAPGHCLSITKWKPELALDKEDLLNLTHPDSVPTVKKIWDEFLPWFQTKEVHIGADEYDSTLANDYIGFVNELSAFINATAGKRVRIWGTEEPSETLAIDPNVIIQHWQYGQSDPVALYKSGYNIINTEDWWAYMSIKNDHSPILPAPYPQFFNETRVLNFGGRGGWQWEPSLFNPVNLTEQLPSGAAVGKEKGNNKGAILAAWNDNGPDASTQLEAYYAVRRGIPLVAARAWSGKRGVRIETGTINESLDFLAAQAPGQNLDRRITNQTDEARRQGALISWTRGNDGSTTDDGGEVHLGYGSKGVNYTLALSVTGPFTLSSDDATLTMSGDGSLVFVADGWEYPLRSVAEGDGFDPGAPGRIWANVTSSSHTPLTINVPANITVTSDVIGGSRVYVNGTFTGRFEVFVFGGRNTVFSWSQMAFVAPVDVIRGGGVKSLVLWEGVRAPEREEETGNGNGGNGGNESGPVRSGGASDYRNRASSSLC
;
A
#
# COMPACT_ATOMS: atom_id res chain seq x y z
N MET A 1 -27.22 -3.75 -49.04
CA MET A 1 -27.17 -4.97 -48.22
C MET A 1 -27.47 -6.18 -49.09
N THR A 2 -26.44 -6.83 -49.62
CA THR A 2 -26.56 -8.16 -50.21
C THR A 2 -26.75 -9.16 -49.07
N GLN A 3 -27.76 -10.05 -49.14
CA GLN A 3 -27.93 -11.11 -48.15
C GLN A 3 -26.67 -11.97 -48.13
N LEU A 4 -25.96 -11.96 -46.99
CA LEU A 4 -24.68 -12.67 -46.77
C LEU A 4 -24.80 -14.19 -46.84
N LEU A 5 -26.03 -14.74 -46.81
CA LEU A 5 -26.31 -16.16 -46.89
C LEU A 5 -27.31 -16.43 -48.02
N THR A 6 -27.07 -17.49 -48.79
CA THR A 6 -28.08 -17.98 -49.74
C THR A 6 -29.30 -18.52 -48.97
N PRO A 7 -30.51 -18.54 -49.57
CA PRO A 7 -31.72 -19.02 -48.89
C PRO A 7 -31.55 -20.43 -48.28
N ARG A 8 -30.82 -21.30 -48.99
CA ARG A 8 -30.50 -22.66 -48.52
C ARG A 8 -29.56 -22.68 -47.32
N GLN A 9 -28.59 -21.77 -47.25
CA GLN A 9 -27.67 -21.67 -46.12
C GLN A 9 -28.35 -21.05 -44.89
N ALA A 10 -29.22 -20.07 -45.09
CA ALA A 10 -30.03 -19.50 -44.02
C ALA A 10 -30.97 -20.57 -43.43
N GLU A 11 -31.62 -21.36 -44.28
CA GLU A 11 -32.47 -22.47 -43.83
C GLU A 11 -31.67 -23.51 -43.04
N GLU A 12 -30.49 -23.92 -43.51
CA GLU A 12 -29.66 -24.91 -42.81
C GLU A 12 -29.15 -24.39 -41.46
N LEU A 13 -28.83 -23.10 -41.37
CA LEU A 13 -28.44 -22.44 -40.13
C LEU A 13 -29.60 -22.38 -39.13
N HIS A 14 -30.79 -21.98 -39.57
CA HIS A 14 -31.98 -21.96 -38.72
C HIS A 14 -32.30 -23.36 -38.18
N LYS A 15 -32.16 -24.39 -39.03
CA LYS A 15 -32.37 -25.79 -38.62
C LYS A 15 -31.34 -26.25 -37.59
N ALA A 16 -30.08 -25.83 -37.71
CA ALA A 16 -29.04 -26.14 -36.72
C ALA A 16 -29.26 -25.43 -35.37
N ILE A 17 -29.68 -24.16 -35.36
CA ILE A 17 -29.95 -23.41 -34.12
C ILE A 17 -31.13 -24.03 -33.36
N ILE A 18 -32.21 -24.37 -34.07
CA ILE A 18 -33.38 -24.98 -33.46
C ILE A 18 -33.05 -26.36 -32.87
N ALA A 19 -32.26 -27.18 -33.58
CA ALA A 19 -31.83 -28.49 -33.09
C ALA A 19 -30.93 -28.38 -31.85
N TYR A 20 -30.01 -27.40 -31.83
CA TYR A 20 -29.12 -27.12 -30.70
C TYR A 20 -29.89 -26.64 -29.45
N LEU A 21 -30.86 -25.74 -29.61
CA LEU A 21 -31.68 -25.26 -28.49
C LEU A 21 -32.56 -26.38 -27.92
N ALA A 22 -33.09 -27.24 -28.79
CA ALA A 22 -33.89 -28.38 -28.38
C ALA A 22 -33.06 -29.43 -27.59
N SER A 23 -31.83 -29.73 -28.02
CA SER A 23 -30.97 -30.70 -27.32
C SER A 23 -30.41 -30.19 -25.99
N ASN A 24 -30.32 -28.87 -25.82
CA ASN A 24 -29.86 -28.22 -24.58
C ASN A 24 -31.00 -27.89 -23.60
N ASN A 25 -32.15 -28.56 -23.71
CA ASN A 25 -33.32 -28.39 -22.82
C ASN A 25 -33.90 -26.96 -22.79
N LEU A 26 -33.88 -26.24 -23.92
CA LEU A 26 -34.50 -24.91 -24.07
C LEU A 26 -35.69 -24.94 -25.08
N PRO A 27 -36.76 -25.70 -24.80
CA PRO A 27 -37.84 -25.94 -25.75
C PRO A 27 -38.69 -24.69 -26.03
N ASP A 28 -38.89 -23.81 -25.05
CA ASP A 28 -39.70 -22.60 -25.18
C ASP A 28 -39.04 -21.58 -26.13
N THR A 29 -37.72 -21.42 -26.02
CA THR A 29 -36.92 -20.57 -26.90
C THR A 29 -36.90 -21.11 -28.32
N ALA A 30 -36.78 -22.43 -28.48
CA ALA A 30 -36.87 -23.08 -29.79
C ALA A 30 -38.25 -22.90 -30.43
N ALA A 31 -39.33 -22.91 -29.64
CA ALA A 31 -40.69 -22.69 -30.12
C ALA A 31 -40.96 -21.24 -30.52
N ALA A 32 -40.45 -20.27 -29.75
CA ALA A 32 -40.51 -18.84 -30.10
C ALA A 32 -39.78 -18.57 -31.43
N LEU A 33 -38.54 -19.08 -31.57
CA LEU A 33 -37.74 -18.90 -32.78
C LEU A 33 -38.38 -19.56 -34.01
N ARG A 34 -39.00 -20.74 -33.86
CA ARG A 34 -39.77 -21.37 -34.96
C ARG A 34 -40.92 -20.50 -35.44
N THR A 35 -41.61 -19.85 -34.50
CA THR A 35 -42.77 -19.00 -34.77
C THR A 35 -42.34 -17.73 -35.51
N GLU A 36 -41.27 -17.08 -35.04
CA GLU A 36 -40.71 -15.88 -35.69
C GLU A 36 -40.18 -16.16 -37.10
N LEU A 37 -39.62 -17.35 -37.33
CA LEU A 37 -39.07 -17.76 -38.62
C LEU A 37 -40.11 -18.38 -39.57
N GLY A 38 -41.37 -18.55 -39.15
CA GLY A 38 -42.45 -19.10 -39.97
C GLY A 38 -42.24 -20.58 -40.37
N LEU A 39 -41.50 -21.36 -39.57
CA LEU A 39 -41.20 -22.75 -39.86
C LEU A 39 -42.27 -23.68 -39.26
N THR A 40 -43.05 -24.35 -40.11
CA THR A 40 -44.15 -25.25 -39.70
C THR A 40 -43.73 -26.71 -39.50
N GLU A 41 -42.50 -27.08 -39.86
CA GLU A 41 -42.00 -28.45 -39.73
C GLU A 41 -41.47 -28.73 -38.31
N THR A 42 -42.05 -29.73 -37.64
CA THR A 42 -41.46 -30.31 -36.42
C THR A 42 -40.32 -31.23 -36.81
N PHE A 43 -39.16 -31.05 -36.18
CA PHE A 43 -38.01 -31.94 -36.38
C PHE A 43 -38.35 -33.31 -35.80
N ASP A 44 -38.20 -34.37 -36.59
CA ASP A 44 -38.15 -35.73 -36.05
C ASP A 44 -36.80 -35.94 -35.30
N ASP A 45 -36.74 -36.97 -34.44
CA ASP A 45 -35.54 -37.25 -33.64
C ASP A 45 -34.30 -37.50 -34.51
N ALA A 46 -34.49 -38.03 -35.71
CA ALA A 46 -33.42 -38.28 -36.68
C ALA A 46 -32.83 -36.97 -37.25
N THR A 47 -33.68 -36.00 -37.57
CA THR A 47 -33.25 -34.69 -38.10
C THR A 47 -32.65 -33.83 -36.99
N SER A 48 -33.19 -33.89 -35.77
CA SER A 48 -32.60 -33.21 -34.60
C SER A 48 -31.16 -33.66 -34.36
N LYS A 49 -30.90 -34.98 -34.32
CA LYS A 49 -29.55 -35.53 -34.16
C LYS A 49 -28.58 -35.16 -35.29
N LYS A 50 -29.09 -35.00 -36.52
CA LYS A 50 -28.27 -34.63 -37.68
C LYS A 50 -27.73 -33.20 -37.58
N TYR A 51 -28.53 -32.29 -37.03
CA TYR A 51 -28.24 -30.85 -37.00
C TYR A 51 -27.73 -30.34 -35.64
N GLU A 52 -27.90 -31.11 -34.56
CA GLU A 52 -27.46 -30.80 -33.20
C GLU A 52 -25.99 -30.35 -33.10
N GLY A 53 -25.06 -31.10 -33.69
CA GLY A 53 -23.62 -30.77 -33.67
C GLY A 53 -23.11 -29.97 -34.87
N LEU A 54 -24.00 -29.48 -35.75
CA LEU A 54 -23.59 -28.83 -37.01
C LEU A 54 -23.04 -27.42 -36.78
N LEU A 55 -23.61 -26.67 -35.84
CA LEU A 55 -23.11 -25.34 -35.44
C LEU A 55 -21.69 -25.45 -34.89
N GLU A 56 -21.46 -26.39 -33.98
CA GLU A 56 -20.15 -26.66 -33.37
C GLU A 56 -19.11 -27.09 -34.42
N LYS A 57 -19.48 -28.01 -35.32
CA LYS A 57 -18.62 -28.42 -36.44
C LYS A 57 -18.27 -27.28 -37.39
N LYS A 58 -19.23 -26.41 -37.71
CA LYS A 58 -18.98 -25.25 -38.58
C LYS A 58 -18.10 -24.23 -37.88
N TRP A 59 -18.32 -24.01 -36.58
CA TRP A 59 -17.50 -23.14 -35.73
C TRP A 59 -16.04 -23.61 -35.64
N THR A 60 -15.80 -24.93 -35.48
CA THR A 60 -14.45 -25.49 -35.41
C THR A 60 -13.76 -25.63 -36.78
N SER A 61 -14.51 -25.61 -37.89
CA SER A 61 -13.96 -25.74 -39.26
C SER A 61 -13.41 -24.44 -39.86
N VAL A 62 -13.54 -23.30 -39.17
CA VAL A 62 -13.02 -22.02 -39.67
C VAL A 62 -11.49 -22.04 -39.57
N VAL A 63 -10.80 -21.96 -40.70
CA VAL A 63 -9.32 -22.04 -40.80
C VAL A 63 -8.60 -21.06 -39.87
N ARG A 64 -9.20 -19.89 -39.58
CA ARG A 64 -8.67 -18.93 -38.57
C ARG A 64 -8.74 -19.48 -37.15
N LEU A 65 -9.81 -20.19 -36.79
CA LEU A 65 -9.95 -20.87 -35.51
C LEU A 65 -9.09 -22.12 -35.45
N GLN A 66 -8.96 -22.91 -36.52
CA GLN A 66 -7.99 -24.02 -36.57
C GLN A 66 -6.55 -23.52 -36.45
N LYS A 67 -6.20 -22.41 -37.11
CA LYS A 67 -4.88 -21.79 -36.95
C LYS A 67 -4.68 -21.23 -35.55
N LYS A 68 -5.73 -20.70 -34.92
CA LYS A 68 -5.67 -20.23 -33.53
C LYS A 68 -5.67 -21.38 -32.53
N ILE A 69 -6.31 -22.51 -32.81
CA ILE A 69 -6.24 -23.74 -32.03
C ILE A 69 -4.85 -24.34 -32.16
N MET A 70 -4.27 -24.43 -33.36
CA MET A 70 -2.88 -24.89 -33.53
C MET A 70 -1.86 -23.92 -32.91
N ASP A 71 -2.10 -22.60 -32.98
CA ASP A 71 -1.26 -21.60 -32.32
C ASP A 71 -1.43 -21.67 -30.80
N LEU A 72 -2.64 -21.94 -30.31
CA LEU A 72 -2.92 -22.13 -28.88
C LEU A 72 -2.41 -23.47 -28.38
N GLU A 73 -2.48 -24.56 -29.14
CA GLU A 73 -1.91 -25.87 -28.82
C GLU A 73 -0.39 -25.82 -28.86
N SER A 74 0.18 -25.10 -29.83
CA SER A 74 1.62 -24.78 -29.88
C SER A 74 2.02 -23.93 -28.68
N ARG A 75 1.27 -22.88 -28.34
CA ARG A 75 1.49 -22.10 -27.13
C ARG A 75 1.26 -22.91 -25.88
N ASN A 76 0.31 -23.84 -25.83
CA ASN A 76 0.07 -24.68 -24.66
C ASN A 76 1.20 -25.70 -24.53
N ALA A 77 1.71 -26.27 -25.62
CA ALA A 77 2.89 -27.13 -25.61
C ALA A 77 4.17 -26.34 -25.27
N THR A 78 4.25 -25.09 -25.71
CA THR A 78 5.37 -24.18 -25.39
C THR A 78 5.27 -23.70 -23.95
N LEU A 79 4.07 -23.40 -23.43
CA LEU A 79 3.80 -23.05 -22.03
C LEU A 79 3.92 -24.27 -21.12
N GLN A 80 3.59 -25.46 -21.60
CA GLN A 80 3.81 -26.73 -20.88
C GLN A 80 5.30 -27.04 -20.85
N SER A 81 6.02 -26.85 -21.97
CA SER A 81 7.48 -26.90 -22.04
C SER A 81 8.12 -25.81 -21.18
N GLU A 82 7.59 -24.59 -21.18
CA GLU A 82 8.00 -23.49 -20.31
C GLU A 82 7.54 -23.72 -18.88
N MET A 83 6.55 -24.53 -18.56
CA MET A 83 6.20 -24.89 -17.18
C MET A 83 7.10 -26.03 -16.68
N ASP A 84 7.43 -26.96 -17.58
CA ASP A 84 8.39 -28.05 -17.37
C ASP A 84 9.84 -27.52 -17.31
N ASN A 85 10.13 -26.37 -17.95
CA ASN A 85 11.44 -25.70 -17.95
C ASN A 85 11.51 -24.45 -17.06
N ALA A 86 10.39 -23.75 -16.80
CA ALA A 86 10.23 -22.68 -15.82
C ALA A 86 9.67 -23.27 -14.52
N THR A 87 10.49 -24.13 -13.93
CA THR A 87 10.69 -24.03 -12.49
C THR A 87 12.13 -23.60 -12.24
N PRO A 88 12.42 -22.29 -12.16
CA PRO A 88 13.73 -21.84 -11.72
C PRO A 88 13.81 -21.95 -10.19
N THR A 89 13.82 -23.18 -9.67
CA THR A 89 14.32 -23.49 -8.32
C THR A 89 14.70 -24.96 -8.10
N SER A 90 14.34 -25.89 -8.99
CA SER A 90 14.66 -27.32 -8.80
C SER A 90 15.95 -27.80 -9.48
N LEU A 91 16.59 -26.96 -10.31
CA LEU A 91 17.77 -27.34 -11.09
C LEU A 91 19.12 -26.86 -10.53
N SER A 92 19.17 -26.17 -9.39
CA SER A 92 20.43 -25.82 -8.72
C SER A 92 20.52 -26.36 -7.29
N ARG A 93 21.00 -27.61 -7.23
CA ARG A 93 21.63 -28.33 -6.11
C ARG A 93 20.71 -29.17 -5.21
N ARG A 94 20.47 -30.39 -5.71
CA ARG A 94 20.71 -31.65 -4.96
C ARG A 94 21.68 -31.43 -3.79
N ASN A 95 21.18 -31.44 -2.56
CA ASN A 95 21.86 -31.97 -1.36
C ASN A 95 21.08 -31.76 -0.04
N GLN A 96 19.75 -31.62 -0.06
CA GLN A 96 18.97 -31.80 1.15
C GLN A 96 17.80 -32.73 0.86
N ASP A 97 17.77 -33.85 1.57
CA ASP A 97 16.72 -34.86 1.49
C ASP A 97 15.41 -34.25 2.01
N PRO A 98 14.33 -34.15 1.20
CA PRO A 98 13.05 -33.58 1.61
C PRO A 98 12.44 -34.26 2.84
N THR A 99 12.79 -35.53 3.10
CA THR A 99 12.34 -36.25 4.30
C THR A 99 13.02 -35.76 5.59
N SER A 100 14.13 -35.02 5.45
CA SER A 100 14.95 -34.49 6.55
C SER A 100 14.84 -32.98 6.74
N TRP A 101 14.08 -32.28 5.87
CA TRP A 101 13.99 -30.82 5.86
C TRP A 101 13.28 -30.28 7.10
N LEU A 102 13.79 -29.19 7.68
CA LEU A 102 13.18 -28.50 8.82
C LEU A 102 13.26 -26.98 8.62
N PRO A 103 12.19 -26.23 8.99
CA PRO A 103 12.12 -24.78 8.77
C PRO A 103 13.28 -24.04 9.45
N ARG A 104 13.77 -22.96 8.84
CA ARG A 104 14.89 -22.13 9.33
C ARG A 104 14.46 -20.67 9.48
N SER A 105 15.17 -19.91 10.30
CA SER A 105 15.07 -18.46 10.37
C SER A 105 16.12 -17.81 9.44
N PRO A 106 15.83 -16.67 8.79
CA PRO A 106 14.53 -15.99 8.78
C PRO A 106 13.48 -16.75 7.94
N ALA A 107 12.19 -16.46 8.19
CA ALA A 107 11.12 -16.91 7.30
C ALA A 107 11.36 -16.35 5.89
N ARG A 108 10.95 -17.08 4.84
CA ARG A 108 11.09 -16.61 3.46
C ARG A 108 10.22 -15.38 3.22
N HIS A 109 8.98 -15.42 3.71
CA HIS A 109 8.02 -14.33 3.57
C HIS A 109 7.36 -14.05 4.92
N THR A 110 7.14 -12.76 5.20
CA THR A 110 6.30 -12.27 6.28
C THR A 110 5.10 -11.55 5.65
N LEU A 111 3.92 -12.16 5.74
CA LEU A 111 2.70 -11.67 5.09
C LEU A 111 1.91 -10.82 6.10
N GLN A 112 1.74 -9.54 5.80
CA GLN A 112 1.17 -8.54 6.74
C GLN A 112 0.01 -7.81 6.06
N SER A 113 -1.20 -7.96 6.61
CA SER A 113 -2.41 -7.25 6.12
C SER A 113 -3.61 -7.42 7.06
N HIS A 114 -3.65 -8.46 7.89
CA HIS A 114 -4.68 -8.61 8.91
C HIS A 114 -4.57 -7.50 9.96
N ARG A 115 -5.70 -7.08 10.51
CA ARG A 115 -5.78 -5.99 11.50
C ARG A 115 -5.83 -6.47 12.94
N GLU A 116 -6.16 -7.75 13.13
CA GLU A 116 -6.29 -8.42 14.42
C GLU A 116 -5.64 -9.82 14.35
N PRO A 117 -5.42 -10.50 15.49
CA PRO A 117 -4.69 -11.78 15.54
C PRO A 117 -5.11 -12.80 14.49
N ILE A 118 -4.13 -13.43 13.86
CA ILE A 118 -4.39 -14.55 12.95
C ILE A 118 -4.75 -15.76 13.80
N THR A 119 -5.81 -16.46 13.43
CA THR A 119 -6.31 -17.62 14.18
C THR A 119 -6.02 -18.94 13.46
N CYS A 120 -5.91 -18.90 12.13
CA CYS A 120 -5.83 -20.09 11.30
C CYS A 120 -5.18 -19.80 9.94
N VAL A 121 -4.60 -20.86 9.35
CA VAL A 121 -4.08 -20.87 7.97
C VAL A 121 -4.41 -22.20 7.29
N ALA A 122 -4.55 -22.22 5.96
CA ALA A 122 -4.72 -23.42 5.16
C ALA A 122 -4.14 -23.27 3.76
N PHE A 123 -3.38 -24.26 3.28
CA PHE A 123 -2.84 -24.28 1.92
C PHE A 123 -3.85 -24.82 0.93
N HIS A 124 -3.91 -24.22 -0.25
CA HIS A 124 -4.61 -24.80 -1.37
C HIS A 124 -3.89 -26.09 -1.84
N PRO A 125 -4.62 -27.19 -2.14
CA PRO A 125 -4.02 -28.49 -2.46
C PRO A 125 -3.20 -28.51 -3.75
N VAL A 126 -3.55 -27.66 -4.72
CA VAL A 126 -2.94 -27.61 -6.05
C VAL A 126 -2.05 -26.36 -6.22
N PHE A 127 -2.66 -25.18 -6.23
CA PHE A 127 -2.03 -23.87 -6.45
C PHE A 127 -1.16 -23.36 -5.30
N SER A 128 -0.36 -22.32 -5.58
CA SER A 128 0.49 -21.56 -4.63
C SER A 128 -0.31 -20.68 -3.66
N SER A 129 -1.61 -20.91 -3.49
CA SER A 129 -2.46 -20.10 -2.61
C SER A 129 -2.46 -20.61 -1.16
N LEU A 130 -2.47 -19.68 -0.21
CA LEU A 130 -2.58 -19.87 1.23
C LEU A 130 -3.74 -19.01 1.73
N ALA A 131 -4.72 -19.60 2.42
CA ALA A 131 -5.77 -18.87 3.11
C ALA A 131 -5.37 -18.62 4.56
N SER A 132 -5.78 -17.48 5.12
CA SER A 132 -5.67 -17.15 6.55
C SER A 132 -6.95 -16.54 7.06
N GLY A 133 -7.38 -16.91 8.27
CA GLY A 133 -8.48 -16.27 8.99
C GLY A 133 -7.98 -15.51 10.21
N SER A 134 -8.72 -14.47 10.60
CA SER A 134 -8.34 -13.57 11.70
C SER A 134 -9.52 -13.18 12.57
N GLU A 135 -9.19 -12.70 13.76
CA GLU A 135 -10.09 -11.99 14.66
C GLU A 135 -10.64 -10.68 14.04
N ASP A 136 -10.12 -10.21 12.91
CA ASP A 136 -10.63 -9.05 12.14
C ASP A 136 -11.85 -9.39 11.26
N TYR A 137 -12.36 -10.61 11.38
CA TYR A 137 -13.54 -11.15 10.70
C TYR A 137 -13.34 -11.45 9.21
N THR A 138 -12.11 -11.25 8.71
CA THR A 138 -11.77 -11.48 7.29
C THR A 138 -11.01 -12.79 7.10
N ILE A 139 -11.07 -13.27 5.85
CA ILE A 139 -10.18 -14.31 5.35
C ILE A 139 -9.32 -13.67 4.27
N LYS A 140 -8.01 -13.90 4.28
CA LYS A 140 -7.10 -13.41 3.25
C LYS A 140 -6.50 -14.58 2.48
N ILE A 141 -6.39 -14.42 1.17
CA ILE A 141 -5.77 -15.38 0.27
C ILE A 141 -4.46 -14.78 -0.19
N TRP A 142 -3.39 -15.55 -0.08
CA TRP A 142 -2.02 -15.13 -0.36
C TRP A 142 -1.39 -16.09 -1.35
N ASP A 143 -0.54 -15.58 -2.24
CA ASP A 143 0.41 -16.44 -2.94
C ASP A 143 1.61 -16.66 -1.99
N TRP A 144 1.79 -17.89 -1.51
CA TRP A 144 2.87 -18.20 -0.57
C TRP A 144 4.24 -18.35 -1.24
N GLU A 145 4.33 -18.44 -2.57
CA GLU A 145 5.59 -18.43 -3.33
C GLU A 145 6.11 -17.02 -3.55
N LEU A 146 5.22 -16.07 -3.86
CA LEU A 146 5.50 -14.66 -4.14
C LEU A 146 5.46 -13.79 -2.87
N GLY A 147 4.69 -14.18 -1.87
CA GLY A 147 4.49 -13.41 -0.64
C GLY A 147 3.47 -12.27 -0.78
N GLU A 148 2.60 -12.34 -1.79
CA GLU A 148 1.63 -11.30 -2.14
C GLU A 148 0.23 -11.64 -1.63
N LEU A 149 -0.56 -10.62 -1.30
CA LEU A 149 -1.98 -10.75 -0.99
C LEU A 149 -2.78 -10.81 -2.29
N GLU A 150 -3.40 -11.95 -2.59
CA GLU A 150 -4.25 -12.11 -3.78
C GLU A 150 -5.67 -11.54 -3.54
N ARG A 151 -6.25 -11.78 -2.36
CA ARG A 151 -7.65 -11.42 -2.09
C ARG A 151 -7.95 -11.24 -0.61
N THR A 152 -8.86 -10.32 -0.29
CA THR A 152 -9.51 -10.25 1.03
C THR A 152 -10.98 -10.62 0.89
N ILE A 153 -11.39 -11.72 1.52
CA ILE A 153 -12.75 -12.24 1.56
C ILE A 153 -13.41 -11.74 2.84
N LYS A 154 -14.55 -11.07 2.68
CA LYS A 154 -15.40 -10.59 3.78
C LYS A 154 -16.74 -11.30 3.75
N GLY A 155 -17.28 -11.62 4.92
CA GLY A 155 -18.66 -12.12 5.03
C GLY A 155 -19.01 -12.81 6.34
N HIS A 156 -18.02 -13.17 7.16
CA HIS A 156 -18.28 -13.46 8.59
C HIS A 156 -18.49 -12.16 9.36
N THR A 157 -19.30 -12.23 10.42
CA THR A 157 -19.65 -11.05 11.25
C THR A 157 -18.90 -11.00 12.59
N LYS A 158 -18.11 -12.04 12.88
CA LYS A 158 -17.21 -12.14 14.04
C LYS A 158 -15.94 -12.91 13.64
N ALA A 159 -15.00 -13.02 14.58
CA ALA A 159 -13.70 -13.68 14.40
C ALA A 159 -13.80 -15.00 13.63
N VAL A 160 -13.05 -15.09 12.54
CA VAL A 160 -12.86 -16.36 11.81
C VAL A 160 -11.92 -17.19 12.67
N LEU A 161 -12.33 -18.39 13.04
CA LEU A 161 -11.57 -19.24 13.96
C LEU A 161 -10.80 -20.34 13.25
N ASP A 162 -11.28 -20.78 12.08
CA ASP A 162 -10.61 -21.83 11.31
C ASP A 162 -10.97 -21.75 9.83
N VAL A 163 -10.05 -22.25 8.99
CA VAL A 163 -10.20 -22.38 7.54
C VAL A 163 -9.61 -23.70 7.07
N ASP A 164 -10.18 -24.28 6.01
CA ASP A 164 -9.65 -25.50 5.38
C ASP A 164 -9.98 -25.56 3.89
N PHE A 165 -9.06 -26.12 3.09
CA PHE A 165 -9.28 -26.36 1.66
C PHE A 165 -9.59 -27.83 1.41
N GLY A 166 -10.61 -28.09 0.60
CA GLY A 166 -11.02 -29.44 0.22
C GLY A 166 -12.36 -29.41 -0.51
N GLY A 167 -12.94 -30.56 -0.82
CA GLY A 167 -14.22 -30.58 -1.52
C GLY A 167 -14.48 -31.87 -2.30
N PRO A 168 -15.53 -31.88 -3.13
CA PRO A 168 -15.81 -32.98 -4.04
C PRO A 168 -14.64 -33.30 -4.97
N ARG A 169 -14.55 -34.54 -5.44
CA ARG A 169 -13.54 -34.92 -6.44
C ARG A 169 -13.67 -34.02 -7.67
N GLY A 170 -12.62 -33.25 -7.96
CA GLY A 170 -12.57 -32.30 -9.09
C GLY A 170 -12.98 -30.86 -8.76
N GLY A 171 -13.43 -30.56 -7.54
CA GLY A 171 -13.79 -29.19 -7.11
C GLY A 171 -13.20 -28.87 -5.75
N THR A 172 -12.19 -27.98 -5.71
CA THR A 172 -11.63 -27.48 -4.45
C THR A 172 -12.47 -26.30 -3.97
N LEU A 173 -12.95 -26.37 -2.74
CA LEU A 173 -13.64 -25.30 -2.03
C LEU A 173 -12.80 -24.86 -0.83
N LEU A 174 -13.09 -23.66 -0.35
CA LEU A 174 -12.60 -23.17 0.94
C LEU A 174 -13.76 -23.19 1.93
N ALA A 175 -13.58 -23.83 3.08
CA ALA A 175 -14.50 -23.75 4.21
C ALA A 175 -13.92 -22.84 5.28
N SER A 176 -14.76 -22.04 5.93
CA SER A 176 -14.40 -21.22 7.08
C SER A 176 -15.44 -21.33 8.19
N CYS A 177 -15.02 -21.23 9.44
CA CYS A 177 -15.93 -21.18 10.58
C CYS A 177 -15.62 -20.00 11.52
N SER A 178 -16.63 -19.52 12.22
CA SER A 178 -16.53 -18.27 12.98
C SER A 178 -17.24 -18.32 14.33
N SER A 179 -16.88 -17.35 15.17
CA SER A 179 -17.61 -17.00 16.38
C SER A 179 -19.03 -16.45 16.11
N ASP A 180 -19.39 -16.20 14.85
CA ASP A 180 -20.74 -15.85 14.43
C ASP A 180 -21.71 -17.04 14.32
N LEU A 181 -21.29 -18.22 14.80
CA LEU A 181 -22.06 -19.47 14.83
C LEU A 181 -22.20 -20.17 13.48
N THR A 182 -21.65 -19.60 12.40
CA THR A 182 -21.81 -20.11 11.04
C THR A 182 -20.53 -20.73 10.49
N ILE A 183 -20.72 -21.64 9.53
CA ILE A 183 -19.67 -22.11 8.63
C ILE A 183 -20.01 -21.59 7.24
N LYS A 184 -19.01 -21.12 6.48
CA LYS A 184 -19.20 -20.62 5.11
C LYS A 184 -18.36 -21.43 4.14
N LEU A 185 -18.93 -21.68 2.96
CA LEU A 185 -18.24 -22.31 1.84
C LEU A 185 -18.01 -21.26 0.76
N TRP A 186 -16.79 -21.20 0.27
CA TRP A 186 -16.32 -20.26 -0.74
C TRP A 186 -15.78 -21.04 -1.92
N ASP A 187 -16.07 -20.58 -3.14
CA ASP A 187 -15.60 -21.21 -4.37
C ASP A 187 -14.42 -20.44 -4.96
N PRO A 188 -13.17 -20.94 -4.86
CA PRO A 188 -12.00 -20.32 -5.44
C PRO A 188 -12.10 -20.12 -6.97
N SER A 189 -12.89 -20.93 -7.68
CA SER A 189 -13.06 -20.83 -9.13
C SER A 189 -14.03 -19.73 -9.57
N ASP A 190 -14.94 -19.34 -8.68
CA ASP A 190 -15.86 -18.20 -8.85
C ASP A 190 -15.48 -17.10 -7.86
N GLU A 191 -14.22 -16.65 -7.94
CA GLU A 191 -13.73 -15.47 -7.22
C GLU A 191 -13.89 -15.50 -5.68
N TYR A 192 -13.87 -16.69 -5.09
CA TYR A 192 -14.15 -16.92 -3.67
C TYR A 192 -15.54 -16.41 -3.24
N LYS A 193 -16.52 -16.49 -4.13
CA LYS A 193 -17.91 -16.19 -3.80
C LYS A 193 -18.43 -17.12 -2.73
N ASN A 194 -19.22 -16.58 -1.78
CA ASN A 194 -19.93 -17.42 -0.81
C ASN A 194 -21.01 -18.22 -1.53
N ILE A 195 -20.78 -19.51 -1.72
CA ILE A 195 -21.77 -20.41 -2.34
C ILE A 195 -22.76 -20.95 -1.31
N ARG A 196 -22.38 -20.95 -0.02
CA ARG A 196 -23.23 -21.45 1.05
C ARG A 196 -22.84 -20.93 2.43
N THR A 197 -23.85 -20.74 3.28
CA THR A 197 -23.70 -20.54 4.72
C THR A 197 -24.43 -21.68 5.44
N LEU A 198 -23.74 -22.38 6.35
CA LEU A 198 -24.23 -23.51 7.13
C LEU A 198 -24.52 -23.05 8.58
N PRO A 199 -25.77 -22.70 8.91
CA PRO A 199 -26.17 -22.46 10.28
C PRO A 199 -26.48 -23.78 10.99
N GLY A 200 -26.30 -23.83 12.31
CA GLY A 200 -26.83 -24.92 13.12
C GLY A 200 -26.14 -25.17 14.44
N HIS A 201 -24.89 -24.74 14.62
CA HIS A 201 -24.24 -24.74 15.93
C HIS A 201 -24.87 -23.67 16.84
N ASP A 202 -24.97 -23.96 18.13
CA ASP A 202 -25.60 -23.06 19.12
C ASP A 202 -24.58 -22.13 19.81
N HIS A 203 -23.30 -22.28 19.47
CA HIS A 203 -22.21 -21.44 19.95
C HIS A 203 -21.06 -21.40 18.92
N SER A 204 -20.13 -20.45 19.08
CA SER A 204 -18.89 -20.27 18.31
C SER A 204 -18.28 -21.58 17.82
N VAL A 205 -18.03 -21.64 16.50
CA VAL A 205 -17.50 -22.81 15.79
C VAL A 205 -15.99 -22.65 15.70
N SER A 206 -15.26 -23.57 16.33
CA SER A 206 -13.83 -23.42 16.62
C SER A 206 -12.91 -24.13 15.63
N ALA A 207 -13.40 -25.18 14.97
CA ALA A 207 -12.64 -25.85 13.93
C ALA A 207 -13.53 -26.36 12.81
N VAL A 208 -12.96 -26.45 11.60
CA VAL A 208 -13.62 -26.98 10.40
C VAL A 208 -12.62 -27.76 9.55
N ARG A 209 -13.00 -28.96 9.08
CA ARG A 209 -12.16 -29.79 8.19
C ARG A 209 -12.99 -30.50 7.13
N PHE A 210 -12.45 -30.63 5.93
CA PHE A 210 -13.00 -31.58 4.96
C PHE A 210 -12.65 -33.01 5.35
N ILE A 211 -13.62 -33.92 5.28
CA ILE A 211 -13.40 -35.35 5.49
C ILE A 211 -12.95 -35.95 4.15
N PRO A 212 -11.74 -36.54 4.06
CA PRO A 212 -11.25 -37.12 2.81
C PRO A 212 -12.12 -38.28 2.34
N SER A 213 -12.41 -38.34 1.03
CA SER A 213 -13.06 -39.52 0.44
C SER A 213 -12.03 -40.65 0.36
N GLY A 214 -12.22 -41.73 1.11
CA GLY A 214 -11.37 -42.92 1.03
C GLY A 214 -11.31 -43.54 -0.38
N ALA A 215 -10.44 -44.54 -0.55
CA ALA A 215 -10.27 -45.29 -1.80
C ALA A 215 -11.60 -45.81 -2.36
N ALA A 216 -11.68 -45.96 -3.69
CA ALA A 216 -12.88 -46.38 -4.42
C ALA A 216 -13.56 -47.60 -3.77
N GLY A 217 -14.79 -47.42 -3.26
CA GLY A 217 -15.58 -48.48 -2.63
C GLY A 217 -16.06 -48.22 -1.20
N ALA A 218 -15.64 -47.13 -0.54
CA ALA A 218 -16.23 -46.72 0.75
C ALA A 218 -17.64 -46.13 0.52
N PRO A 219 -18.73 -46.66 1.14
CA PRO A 219 -20.12 -46.27 0.83
C PRO A 219 -20.54 -44.87 1.28
N SER A 220 -19.63 -44.09 1.88
CA SER A 220 -19.90 -42.76 2.41
C SER A 220 -18.65 -41.90 2.28
N SER A 221 -18.83 -40.63 1.90
CA SER A 221 -17.90 -39.50 2.08
C SER A 221 -17.03 -39.02 0.91
N GLY A 222 -17.56 -38.97 -0.30
CA GLY A 222 -17.25 -37.77 -1.12
C GLY A 222 -18.14 -36.64 -0.62
N ASN A 223 -17.60 -35.46 -0.29
CA ASN A 223 -18.36 -34.23 0.02
C ASN A 223 -18.81 -34.04 1.48
N LEU A 224 -18.11 -34.60 2.48
CA LEU A 224 -18.41 -34.31 3.89
C LEU A 224 -17.44 -33.29 4.50
N LEU A 225 -17.97 -32.49 5.41
CA LEU A 225 -17.24 -31.52 6.23
C LEU A 225 -17.54 -31.82 7.71
N VAL A 226 -16.56 -31.65 8.60
CA VAL A 226 -16.76 -31.73 10.04
C VAL A 226 -16.46 -30.39 10.69
N SER A 227 -17.22 -30.04 11.72
CA SER A 227 -16.96 -28.87 12.56
C SER A 227 -17.00 -29.20 14.06
N ALA A 228 -16.28 -28.41 14.85
CA ALA A 228 -16.25 -28.46 16.30
C ALA A 228 -16.71 -27.13 16.90
N SER A 229 -17.42 -27.15 18.04
CA SER A 229 -18.00 -25.94 18.62
C SER A 229 -17.95 -25.90 20.15
N ARG A 230 -18.07 -24.67 20.67
CA ARG A 230 -18.33 -24.38 22.08
C ARG A 230 -19.68 -24.91 22.58
N ASP A 231 -20.58 -25.30 21.68
CA ASP A 231 -21.82 -26.01 22.04
C ASP A 231 -21.60 -27.46 22.47
N LYS A 232 -20.33 -27.89 22.60
CA LYS A 232 -19.87 -29.21 23.06
C LYS A 232 -20.11 -30.34 22.05
N THR A 233 -20.46 -30.00 20.81
CA THR A 233 -20.75 -30.97 19.76
C THR A 233 -19.74 -30.92 18.62
N LEU A 234 -19.59 -32.05 17.94
CA LEU A 234 -19.09 -32.08 16.57
C LEU A 234 -20.28 -32.23 15.63
N ARG A 235 -20.23 -31.58 14.47
CA ARG A 235 -21.25 -31.76 13.43
C ARG A 235 -20.61 -32.18 12.12
N VAL A 236 -21.25 -33.13 11.44
CA VAL A 236 -20.88 -33.56 10.09
C VAL A 236 -21.91 -33.00 9.12
N TRP A 237 -21.43 -32.35 8.08
CA TRP A 237 -22.22 -31.64 7.09
C TRP A 237 -21.99 -32.27 5.72
N ASP A 238 -23.05 -32.32 4.94
CA ASP A 238 -22.94 -32.58 3.51
C ASP A 238 -22.68 -31.25 2.79
N VAL A 239 -21.53 -31.15 2.15
CA VAL A 239 -21.04 -29.93 1.49
C VAL A 239 -21.93 -29.55 0.31
N SER A 240 -22.51 -30.52 -0.39
CA SER A 240 -23.32 -30.32 -1.60
C SER A 240 -24.70 -29.75 -1.29
N THR A 241 -25.34 -30.25 -0.22
CA THR A 241 -26.69 -29.87 0.20
C THR A 241 -26.71 -28.77 1.26
N GLY A 242 -25.66 -28.71 2.09
CA GLY A 242 -25.59 -27.82 3.24
C GLY A 242 -26.21 -28.36 4.53
N TYR A 243 -26.76 -29.57 4.49
CA TYR A 243 -27.44 -30.12 5.67
C TYR A 243 -26.44 -30.73 6.65
N CYS A 244 -26.74 -30.55 7.94
CA CYS A 244 -26.09 -31.31 9.01
C CYS A 244 -26.61 -32.76 8.97
N VAL A 245 -25.74 -33.70 8.63
CA VAL A 245 -26.06 -35.12 8.50
C VAL A 245 -25.91 -35.84 9.84
N LYS A 246 -24.96 -35.42 10.69
CA LYS A 246 -24.75 -36.02 12.02
C LYS A 246 -24.38 -34.95 13.04
N THR A 247 -24.90 -35.09 14.26
CA THR A 247 -24.45 -34.35 15.45
C THR A 247 -23.89 -35.35 16.45
N ILE A 248 -22.62 -35.23 16.76
CA ILE A 248 -21.89 -36.13 17.67
C ILE A 248 -21.75 -35.42 19.02
N ARG A 249 -22.21 -36.08 20.08
CA ARG A 249 -22.20 -35.57 21.46
C ARG A 249 -21.34 -36.47 22.33
N GLY A 250 -20.63 -35.88 23.29
CA GLY A 250 -19.92 -36.62 24.33
C GLY A 250 -18.78 -35.87 25.01
N HIS A 251 -18.31 -34.77 24.43
CA HIS A 251 -17.48 -33.81 25.18
C HIS A 251 -18.32 -33.12 26.27
N ALA A 252 -17.71 -32.90 27.44
CA ALA A 252 -18.39 -32.28 28.58
C ALA A 252 -18.34 -30.74 28.53
N ASP A 253 -17.44 -30.19 27.72
CA ASP A 253 -17.21 -28.76 27.54
C ASP A 253 -16.79 -28.45 26.08
N TRP A 254 -16.42 -27.20 25.81
CA TRP A 254 -16.01 -26.67 24.50
C TRP A 254 -15.05 -27.59 23.75
N VAL A 255 -15.44 -28.04 22.55
CA VAL A 255 -14.55 -28.74 21.61
C VAL A 255 -13.71 -27.71 20.84
N ARG A 256 -12.38 -27.77 21.01
CA ARG A 256 -11.42 -26.79 20.48
C ARG A 256 -10.95 -27.13 19.07
N ASP A 257 -10.76 -28.41 18.76
CA ASP A 257 -10.21 -28.87 17.49
C ASP A 257 -10.78 -30.23 17.06
N VAL A 258 -10.70 -30.52 15.76
CA VAL A 258 -11.08 -31.79 15.15
C VAL A 258 -10.18 -32.12 13.96
N CYS A 259 -9.77 -33.38 13.84
CA CYS A 259 -8.90 -33.90 12.79
C CYS A 259 -9.47 -35.22 12.22
N PRO A 260 -9.84 -35.28 10.92
CA PRO A 260 -10.28 -36.52 10.29
C PRO A 260 -9.10 -37.44 9.92
N SER A 261 -9.34 -38.75 9.88
CA SER A 261 -8.39 -39.72 9.37
C SER A 261 -8.29 -39.68 7.84
N LEU A 262 -7.15 -40.11 7.28
CA LEU A 262 -6.88 -40.11 5.84
C LEU A 262 -7.86 -40.99 5.04
N ASP A 263 -8.45 -42.01 5.66
CA ASP A 263 -9.48 -42.87 5.06
C ASP A 263 -10.90 -42.30 5.23
N GLY A 264 -11.06 -41.16 5.91
CA GLY A 264 -12.34 -40.50 6.17
C GLY A 264 -13.22 -41.19 7.21
N ARG A 265 -12.76 -42.28 7.84
CA ARG A 265 -13.58 -43.10 8.74
C ARG A 265 -13.65 -42.56 10.17
N TYR A 266 -12.56 -41.99 10.67
CA TYR A 266 -12.43 -41.59 12.06
C TYR A 266 -12.27 -40.09 12.19
N LEU A 267 -12.73 -39.55 13.32
CA LEU A 267 -12.46 -38.18 13.75
C LEU A 267 -11.75 -38.23 15.10
N LEU A 268 -10.68 -37.45 15.26
CA LEU A 268 -10.08 -37.14 16.55
C LEU A 268 -10.52 -35.73 16.95
N SER A 269 -11.02 -35.54 18.17
CA SER A 269 -11.36 -34.21 18.69
C SER A 269 -10.70 -33.94 20.04
N ALA A 270 -10.54 -32.67 20.37
CA ALA A 270 -9.94 -32.20 21.62
C ALA A 270 -10.75 -31.06 22.22
N GLY A 271 -10.75 -30.91 23.56
CA GLY A 271 -11.57 -29.89 24.21
C GLY A 271 -11.10 -29.38 25.57
N ASN A 272 -11.88 -28.44 26.10
CA ASN A 272 -11.74 -27.85 27.43
C ASN A 272 -11.97 -28.86 28.56
N ASP A 273 -12.66 -29.97 28.28
CA ASP A 273 -12.86 -31.06 29.24
C ASP A 273 -11.59 -31.90 29.49
N GLN A 274 -10.44 -31.44 28.96
CA GLN A 274 -9.11 -32.06 29.13
C GLN A 274 -9.02 -33.46 28.53
N THR A 275 -9.98 -33.82 27.66
CA THR A 275 -9.99 -35.10 26.95
C THR A 275 -9.82 -34.90 25.45
N ALA A 276 -9.15 -35.85 24.81
CA ALA A 276 -9.25 -36.03 23.38
C ALA A 276 -10.02 -37.32 23.08
N ARG A 277 -10.86 -37.33 22.05
CA ARG A 277 -11.77 -38.45 21.75
C ARG A 277 -11.65 -38.89 20.31
N LEU A 278 -11.59 -40.20 20.09
CA LEU A 278 -11.63 -40.80 18.76
C LEU A 278 -13.05 -41.30 18.48
N TRP A 279 -13.60 -40.94 17.33
CA TRP A 279 -14.97 -41.27 16.91
C TRP A 279 -14.92 -42.08 15.62
N ASP A 280 -15.75 -43.12 15.52
CA ASP A 280 -15.97 -43.85 14.27
C ASP A 280 -17.26 -43.33 13.60
N ILE A 281 -17.11 -42.54 12.54
CA ILE A 281 -18.26 -41.92 11.85
C ILE A 281 -18.88 -42.83 10.79
N SER A 282 -18.36 -44.04 10.58
CA SER A 282 -19.02 -45.05 9.73
C SER A 282 -20.29 -45.61 10.38
N LEU A 283 -20.42 -45.47 11.70
CA LEU A 283 -21.58 -45.91 12.47
C LEU A 283 -22.74 -44.89 12.35
N ALA A 284 -23.99 -45.38 12.45
CA ALA A 284 -25.17 -44.52 12.42
C ALA A 284 -25.19 -43.53 13.60
N ASN A 285 -24.83 -44.01 14.80
CA ASN A 285 -24.66 -43.22 16.01
C ASN A 285 -23.19 -43.33 16.47
N PRO A 286 -22.33 -42.36 16.11
CA PRO A 286 -20.92 -42.40 16.50
C PRO A 286 -20.76 -42.23 18.02
N GLU A 287 -20.33 -43.28 18.70
CA GLU A 287 -19.87 -43.20 20.09
C GLU A 287 -18.34 -43.02 20.13
N SER A 288 -17.84 -42.55 21.28
CA SER A 288 -16.40 -42.39 21.51
C SER A 288 -15.75 -43.77 21.59
N LYS A 289 -14.95 -44.11 20.57
CA LYS A 289 -14.16 -45.35 20.51
C LYS A 289 -13.03 -45.34 21.54
N LEU A 290 -12.38 -44.19 21.71
CA LEU A 290 -11.34 -43.96 22.70
C LEU A 290 -11.54 -42.59 23.36
N THR A 291 -11.31 -42.52 24.66
CA THR A 291 -11.18 -41.26 25.42
C THR A 291 -9.78 -41.20 26.00
N LEU A 292 -8.97 -40.26 25.51
CA LEU A 292 -7.59 -40.02 25.89
C LEU A 292 -7.58 -39.05 27.07
N VAL A 293 -7.23 -39.55 28.25
CA VAL A 293 -7.18 -38.79 29.51
C VAL A 293 -5.74 -38.72 29.98
N GLY A 294 -5.28 -37.52 30.36
CA GLY A 294 -3.98 -37.36 30.99
C GLY A 294 -3.41 -35.95 30.98
N HIS A 295 -3.89 -35.07 30.10
CA HIS A 295 -3.53 -33.65 30.16
C HIS A 295 -4.12 -32.99 31.42
N GLU A 296 -3.41 -32.01 31.96
CA GLU A 296 -3.80 -31.30 33.21
C GLU A 296 -4.56 -29.99 32.92
N HIS A 297 -4.71 -29.64 31.65
CA HIS A 297 -5.43 -28.45 31.18
C HIS A 297 -6.06 -28.71 29.80
N THR A 298 -6.94 -27.81 29.37
CA THR A 298 -7.49 -27.70 28.00
C THR A 298 -6.55 -28.18 26.92
N ILE A 299 -7.03 -29.12 26.11
CA ILE A 299 -6.33 -29.57 24.90
C ILE A 299 -6.75 -28.63 23.76
N GLU A 300 -5.77 -27.92 23.19
CA GLU A 300 -6.00 -26.90 22.16
C GLU A 300 -6.02 -27.47 20.76
N CYS A 301 -5.19 -28.48 20.50
CA CYS A 301 -5.03 -29.06 19.17
C CYS A 301 -4.82 -30.58 19.21
N CYS A 302 -5.23 -31.26 18.15
CA CYS A 302 -5.05 -32.70 18.00
C CYS A 302 -4.77 -33.09 16.54
N THR A 303 -3.99 -34.14 16.34
CA THR A 303 -3.67 -34.64 14.99
C THR A 303 -3.47 -36.14 14.96
N LEU A 304 -3.91 -36.78 13.88
CA LEU A 304 -3.71 -38.20 13.61
C LEU A 304 -2.39 -38.41 12.87
N ALA A 305 -1.60 -39.39 13.30
CA ALA A 305 -0.32 -39.67 12.66
C ALA A 305 -0.53 -40.28 11.26
N PRO A 306 0.18 -39.79 10.22
CA PRO A 306 0.13 -40.41 8.90
C PRO A 306 0.93 -41.73 8.89
N PRO A 307 0.66 -42.65 7.94
CA PRO A 307 1.37 -43.92 7.82
C PRO A 307 2.90 -43.82 7.75
N SER A 308 3.43 -42.74 7.17
CA SER A 308 4.89 -42.49 7.14
C SER A 308 5.51 -42.38 8.53
N THR A 309 4.71 -42.05 9.55
CA THR A 309 5.16 -41.90 10.94
C THR A 309 5.10 -43.21 11.73
N TYR A 310 4.34 -44.21 11.27
CA TYR A 310 4.11 -45.47 11.98
C TYR A 310 5.41 -46.24 12.31
N PRO A 311 6.42 -46.34 11.43
CA PRO A 311 7.69 -47.00 11.76
C PRO A 311 8.39 -46.38 12.98
N HIS A 312 8.30 -45.07 13.16
CA HIS A 312 8.97 -44.34 14.24
C HIS A 312 8.20 -44.42 15.55
N LEU A 313 6.86 -44.28 15.49
CA LEU A 313 6.02 -44.38 16.69
C LEU A 313 5.81 -45.82 17.17
N ALA A 314 5.82 -46.81 16.27
CA ALA A 314 5.76 -48.23 16.65
C ALA A 314 6.94 -48.64 17.53
N GLN A 315 8.14 -48.12 17.25
CA GLN A 315 9.30 -48.32 18.10
C GLN A 315 9.09 -47.72 19.50
N LEU A 316 8.54 -46.50 19.59
CA LEU A 316 8.24 -45.85 20.87
C LEU A 316 7.15 -46.57 21.66
N ALA A 317 6.18 -47.17 20.98
CA ALA A 317 5.13 -47.97 21.58
C ALA A 317 5.56 -49.41 21.92
N GLY A 318 6.82 -49.78 21.66
CA GLY A 318 7.34 -51.13 21.91
C GLY A 318 6.75 -52.21 20.99
N LEU A 319 6.22 -51.83 19.82
CA LEU A 319 5.68 -52.77 18.83
C LEU A 319 6.81 -53.38 17.99
N LYS A 320 6.78 -54.72 17.81
CA LYS A 320 7.78 -55.45 17.01
C LYS A 320 7.76 -55.11 15.52
N LYS A 321 6.60 -54.69 15.01
CA LYS A 321 6.38 -54.29 13.61
C LYS A 321 5.44 -53.09 13.57
N PRO A 322 5.64 -52.14 12.65
CA PRO A 322 4.71 -51.04 12.49
C PRO A 322 3.36 -51.50 11.95
N PRO A 323 2.27 -50.80 12.29
CA PRO A 323 0.97 -51.01 11.67
C PRO A 323 1.02 -50.90 10.13
N PRO A 324 0.12 -51.60 9.40
CA PRO A 324 0.05 -51.51 7.94
C PRO A 324 -0.22 -50.07 7.47
N ALA A 325 0.36 -49.66 6.35
CA ALA A 325 0.13 -48.30 5.82
C ALA A 325 -1.33 -48.03 5.41
N SER A 326 -2.14 -49.08 5.22
CA SER A 326 -3.58 -49.00 4.97
C SER A 326 -4.43 -48.81 6.23
N SER A 327 -3.84 -48.91 7.42
CA SER A 327 -4.53 -48.69 8.69
C SER A 327 -4.59 -47.19 9.06
N ALA A 328 -5.64 -46.81 9.77
CA ALA A 328 -5.92 -45.43 10.14
C ALA A 328 -6.12 -45.30 11.65
N ALA A 329 -5.78 -44.14 12.20
CA ALA A 329 -5.89 -43.83 13.63
C ALA A 329 -5.07 -44.75 14.55
N GLU A 330 -3.91 -45.20 14.09
CA GLU A 330 -3.02 -46.07 14.88
C GLU A 330 -2.23 -45.31 15.95
N PHE A 331 -1.90 -44.04 15.67
CA PHE A 331 -1.26 -43.13 16.61
C PHE A 331 -1.84 -41.72 16.48
N MET A 332 -1.82 -40.99 17.59
CA MET A 332 -2.39 -39.64 17.72
C MET A 332 -1.44 -38.74 18.51
N ALA A 333 -1.49 -37.43 18.28
CA ALA A 333 -0.81 -36.43 19.09
C ALA A 333 -1.77 -35.33 19.55
N THR A 334 -1.60 -34.85 20.77
CA THR A 334 -2.41 -33.79 21.39
C THR A 334 -1.52 -32.73 22.04
N GLY A 335 -1.85 -31.45 21.88
CA GLY A 335 -1.14 -30.31 22.47
C GLY A 335 -2.06 -29.55 23.43
N SER A 336 -1.56 -29.19 24.60
CA SER A 336 -2.37 -28.61 25.68
C SER A 336 -1.79 -27.33 26.25
N ARG A 337 -2.66 -26.58 26.93
CA ARG A 337 -2.32 -25.46 27.80
C ARG A 337 -1.49 -25.87 29.03
N ASP A 338 -1.39 -27.16 29.32
CA ASP A 338 -0.44 -27.70 30.31
C ASP A 338 1.02 -27.68 29.80
N LYS A 339 1.26 -27.10 28.63
CA LYS A 339 2.57 -26.89 27.98
C LYS A 339 3.20 -28.17 27.43
N SER A 340 2.49 -29.30 27.51
CA SER A 340 2.96 -30.60 27.05
C SER A 340 2.32 -31.01 25.73
N ILE A 341 3.03 -31.89 25.01
CA ILE A 341 2.50 -32.64 23.88
C ILE A 341 2.45 -34.11 24.28
N ARG A 342 1.32 -34.79 24.07
CA ARG A 342 1.20 -36.22 24.34
C ARG A 342 0.99 -36.99 23.06
N ILE A 343 1.68 -38.12 22.95
CA ILE A 343 1.55 -39.09 21.86
C ILE A 343 0.82 -40.31 22.40
N TRP A 344 -0.16 -40.79 21.65
CA TRP A 344 -1.06 -41.87 22.04
C TRP A 344 -1.06 -43.00 21.01
N ASP A 345 -1.24 -44.24 21.48
CA ASP A 345 -1.49 -45.40 20.62
C ASP A 345 -2.98 -45.65 20.38
N ALA A 346 -3.30 -46.57 19.46
CA ALA A 346 -4.66 -47.00 19.13
C ALA A 346 -5.46 -47.63 20.30
N ARG A 347 -4.82 -47.88 21.45
CA ARG A 347 -5.46 -48.41 22.66
C ARG A 347 -5.76 -47.30 23.66
N GLY A 348 -5.32 -46.07 23.40
CA GLY A 348 -5.48 -44.91 24.26
C GLY A 348 -4.40 -44.74 25.32
N ASN A 349 -3.29 -45.48 25.21
CA ASN A 349 -2.15 -45.30 26.11
C ASN A 349 -1.32 -44.10 25.68
N CYS A 350 -0.90 -43.26 26.63
CA CYS A 350 0.10 -42.23 26.37
C CYS A 350 1.47 -42.89 26.28
N ILE A 351 2.02 -43.01 25.07
CA ILE A 351 3.32 -43.66 24.83
C ILE A 351 4.49 -42.70 25.03
N LYS A 352 4.27 -41.39 24.89
CA LYS A 352 5.30 -40.38 25.19
C LYS A 352 4.66 -39.03 25.54
N THR A 353 5.25 -38.34 26.50
CA THR A 353 4.98 -36.92 26.77
C THR A 353 6.22 -36.11 26.40
N LEU A 354 6.06 -35.12 25.52
CA LEU A 354 7.11 -34.21 25.10
C LEU A 354 6.97 -32.91 25.89
N ASN A 355 7.99 -32.60 26.66
CA ASN A 355 8.08 -31.39 27.47
C ASN A 355 9.14 -30.48 26.86
N GLY A 356 8.82 -29.19 26.75
CA GLY A 356 9.80 -28.21 26.32
C GLY A 356 9.21 -26.83 26.08
N HIS A 357 7.97 -26.72 25.59
CA HIS A 357 7.31 -25.43 25.48
C HIS A 357 7.09 -24.79 26.87
N ASP A 358 7.23 -23.47 26.94
CA ASP A 358 7.12 -22.73 28.21
C ASP A 358 5.70 -22.17 28.44
N ASN A 359 4.84 -22.30 27.43
CA ASN A 359 3.47 -21.81 27.43
C ASN A 359 2.55 -22.73 26.58
N TRP A 360 1.29 -22.34 26.39
CA TRP A 360 0.25 -23.14 25.76
C TRP A 360 0.61 -23.60 24.35
N VAL A 361 0.54 -24.92 24.09
CA VAL A 361 0.77 -25.50 22.77
C VAL A 361 -0.47 -25.27 21.91
N ARG A 362 -0.32 -24.54 20.80
CA ARG A 362 -1.44 -24.07 19.96
C ARG A 362 -1.71 -24.92 18.73
N ALA A 363 -0.69 -25.47 18.10
CA ALA A 363 -0.86 -26.33 16.92
C ALA A 363 0.24 -27.38 16.77
N LEU A 364 -0.11 -28.49 16.12
CA LEU A 364 0.76 -29.64 15.84
C LEU A 364 0.63 -30.07 14.39
N VAL A 365 1.76 -30.44 13.76
CA VAL A 365 1.75 -31.05 12.43
C VAL A 365 2.85 -32.11 12.31
N PHE A 366 2.50 -33.31 11.83
CA PHE A 366 3.49 -34.32 11.49
C PHE A 366 4.19 -33.95 10.19
N HIS A 367 5.51 -34.09 10.17
CA HIS A 367 6.30 -33.95 8.94
C HIS A 367 5.88 -35.04 7.94
N PRO A 368 5.68 -34.74 6.64
CA PRO A 368 5.23 -35.75 5.67
C PRO A 368 6.14 -36.98 5.55
N GLY A 369 7.46 -36.77 5.72
CA GLY A 369 8.47 -37.84 5.81
C GLY A 369 8.39 -38.70 7.08
N GLY A 370 7.49 -38.40 8.02
CA GLY A 370 7.18 -39.22 9.19
C GLY A 370 8.14 -39.12 10.37
N LYS A 371 9.39 -38.70 10.13
CA LYS A 371 10.43 -38.64 11.17
C LYS A 371 10.18 -37.61 12.28
N TYR A 372 9.56 -36.48 11.95
CA TYR A 372 9.42 -35.35 12.87
C TYR A 372 7.98 -35.00 13.17
N LEU A 373 7.75 -34.47 14.38
CA LEU A 373 6.55 -33.72 14.77
C LEU A 373 6.95 -32.26 14.95
N LEU A 374 6.15 -31.33 14.43
CA LEU A 374 6.36 -29.89 14.63
C LEU A 374 5.26 -29.30 15.50
N SER A 375 5.62 -28.35 16.35
CA SER A 375 4.69 -27.68 17.27
C SER A 375 4.96 -26.18 17.37
N VAL A 376 3.91 -25.42 17.69
CA VAL A 376 3.97 -23.98 17.99
C VAL A 376 3.19 -23.66 19.25
N ALA A 377 3.58 -22.58 19.94
CA ALA A 377 3.00 -22.22 21.23
C ALA A 377 2.99 -20.72 21.51
N ASP A 378 2.30 -20.35 22.60
CA ASP A 378 2.29 -19.00 23.17
C ASP A 378 3.64 -18.61 23.81
N ASP A 379 4.65 -19.47 23.73
CA ASP A 379 6.05 -19.11 24.06
C ASP A 379 6.78 -18.49 22.86
N LYS A 380 6.05 -18.21 21.76
CA LYS A 380 6.53 -17.60 20.52
C LYS A 380 7.46 -18.50 19.69
N THR A 381 7.60 -19.78 20.06
CA THR A 381 8.54 -20.70 19.41
C THR A 381 7.84 -21.67 18.46
N LEU A 382 8.58 -22.07 17.42
CA LEU A 382 8.31 -23.29 16.65
C LEU A 382 9.36 -24.34 17.04
N ARG A 383 8.92 -25.55 17.37
CA ARG A 383 9.80 -26.66 17.78
C ARG A 383 9.63 -27.87 16.88
N CYS A 384 10.73 -28.57 16.63
CA CYS A 384 10.78 -29.82 15.87
C CYS A 384 11.26 -30.96 16.76
N TRP A 385 10.46 -32.01 16.85
CA TRP A 385 10.67 -33.18 17.71
C TRP A 385 11.03 -34.39 16.84
N ASP A 386 12.17 -35.03 17.09
CA ASP A 386 12.61 -36.22 16.35
C ASP A 386 12.04 -37.48 16.99
N LEU A 387 11.10 -38.12 16.30
CA LEU A 387 10.39 -39.30 16.79
C LEU A 387 11.28 -40.55 16.81
N THR A 388 12.41 -40.55 16.10
CA THR A 388 13.40 -41.65 16.18
C THR A 388 14.29 -41.53 17.41
N GLN A 389 14.39 -40.35 18.00
CA GLN A 389 15.17 -40.07 19.22
C GLN A 389 14.25 -39.84 20.41
N GLU A 390 13.24 -40.70 20.56
CA GLU A 390 12.25 -40.62 21.63
C GLU A 390 11.52 -39.27 21.76
N GLY A 391 11.29 -38.60 20.63
CA GLY A 391 10.64 -37.29 20.63
C GLY A 391 11.50 -36.18 21.23
N ARG A 392 12.84 -36.28 21.14
CA ARG A 392 13.73 -35.19 21.55
C ARG A 392 13.50 -33.94 20.70
N CYS A 393 13.44 -32.77 21.32
CA CYS A 393 13.45 -31.49 20.61
C CYS A 393 14.82 -31.29 19.95
N VAL A 394 14.89 -31.41 18.62
CA VAL A 394 16.13 -31.28 17.84
C VAL A 394 16.32 -29.88 17.27
N LYS A 395 15.25 -29.08 17.24
CA LYS A 395 15.30 -27.71 16.75
C LYS A 395 14.25 -26.84 17.44
N THR A 396 14.68 -25.64 17.82
CA THR A 396 13.80 -24.57 18.29
C THR A 396 14.10 -23.34 17.45
N LEU A 397 13.09 -22.84 16.74
CA LEU A 397 13.12 -21.49 16.18
C LEU A 397 12.64 -20.54 17.28
N LEU A 398 13.61 -19.89 17.92
CA LEU A 398 13.36 -18.77 18.82
C LEU A 398 12.87 -17.58 17.97
N ASP A 399 11.93 -16.80 18.53
CA ASP A 399 11.30 -15.66 17.85
C ASP A 399 10.67 -16.05 16.51
N ALA A 400 10.04 -17.24 16.46
CA ALA A 400 9.30 -17.70 15.29
C ALA A 400 8.23 -16.69 14.90
N HIS A 401 7.70 -15.91 15.86
CA HIS A 401 6.97 -14.65 15.69
C HIS A 401 7.34 -13.64 16.80
N GLY A 402 6.97 -12.36 16.65
CA GLY A 402 7.15 -11.35 17.70
C GLY A 402 6.20 -11.52 18.89
N HIS A 403 5.14 -12.30 18.69
CA HIS A 403 4.12 -12.66 19.68
C HIS A 403 3.78 -14.16 19.61
N PHE A 404 2.77 -14.58 20.38
CA PHE A 404 2.24 -15.94 20.45
C PHE A 404 1.90 -16.50 19.06
N VAL A 405 2.39 -17.70 18.78
CA VAL A 405 2.11 -18.39 17.51
C VAL A 405 0.82 -19.18 17.67
N SER A 406 -0.21 -18.80 16.93
CA SER A 406 -1.58 -19.28 17.09
C SER A 406 -1.91 -20.48 16.21
N CYS A 407 -1.29 -20.61 15.04
CA CYS A 407 -1.59 -21.69 14.09
C CYS A 407 -0.38 -22.11 13.25
N LEU A 408 -0.42 -23.35 12.75
CA LEU A 408 0.64 -23.98 11.97
C LEU A 408 0.08 -24.93 10.91
N ARG A 409 0.55 -24.83 9.66
CA ARG A 409 0.23 -25.78 8.59
C ARG A 409 1.42 -26.11 7.71
N TRP A 410 1.48 -27.37 7.26
CA TRP A 410 2.41 -27.87 6.26
C TRP A 410 1.75 -27.88 4.88
N ALA A 411 2.48 -27.52 3.82
CA ALA A 411 1.94 -27.50 2.46
C ALA A 411 1.70 -28.93 1.90
N PRO A 412 0.53 -29.22 1.31
CA PRO A 412 0.20 -30.55 0.82
C PRO A 412 1.19 -31.02 -0.28
N GLY A 413 1.46 -32.33 -0.30
CA GLY A 413 2.35 -32.93 -1.29
C GLY A 413 1.75 -33.00 -2.69
N ILE A 414 2.60 -33.02 -3.72
CA ILE A 414 2.15 -33.14 -5.12
C ILE A 414 1.97 -34.61 -5.45
N VAL A 415 0.75 -35.01 -5.80
CA VAL A 415 0.47 -36.35 -6.33
C VAL A 415 0.83 -36.36 -7.81
N ARG A 416 1.85 -37.13 -8.20
CA ARG A 416 2.17 -37.37 -9.61
C ARG A 416 1.42 -38.60 -10.09
N GLU A 417 0.61 -38.45 -11.14
CA GLU A 417 -0.02 -39.60 -11.79
C GLU A 417 1.03 -40.41 -12.57
N PRO A 418 0.98 -41.75 -12.53
CA PRO A 418 1.92 -42.57 -13.29
C PRO A 418 1.67 -42.40 -14.78
N VAL A 419 2.72 -42.01 -15.51
CA VAL A 419 2.72 -41.84 -16.96
C VAL A 419 2.44 -43.20 -17.63
N THR A 420 1.24 -43.38 -18.20
CA THR A 420 0.97 -44.51 -19.09
C THR A 420 1.54 -44.22 -20.47
N ASN A 421 2.73 -44.75 -20.75
CA ASN A 421 3.32 -44.72 -22.09
C ASN A 421 2.46 -45.55 -23.07
N GLY A 422 1.66 -44.85 -23.88
CA GLY A 422 0.90 -45.44 -24.98
C GLY A 422 1.73 -45.52 -26.26
N ASN A 423 2.38 -46.66 -26.49
CA ASN A 423 2.76 -47.12 -27.82
C ASN A 423 2.08 -48.49 -28.04
N ASN A 424 0.93 -48.49 -28.73
CA ASN A 424 0.63 -49.45 -29.80
C ASN A 424 -0.78 -49.24 -30.37
N GLU A 425 -0.84 -49.29 -31.70
CA GLU A 425 -2.02 -49.27 -32.54
C GLU A 425 -2.94 -50.50 -32.34
N GLY A 426 -4.24 -50.30 -32.56
CA GLY A 426 -5.14 -51.31 -33.13
C GLY A 426 -5.79 -52.35 -32.20
N SER A 427 -7.10 -52.20 -32.00
CA SER A 427 -8.17 -53.22 -32.05
C SER A 427 -9.17 -53.19 -30.89
N ASN A 428 -10.44 -53.32 -31.27
CA ASN A 428 -11.60 -53.52 -30.40
C ASN A 428 -11.46 -54.77 -29.53
N GLY A 429 -11.77 -54.65 -28.23
CA GLY A 429 -12.01 -55.81 -27.36
C GLY A 429 -12.23 -55.42 -25.91
N ALA A 430 -13.44 -55.64 -25.41
CA ALA A 430 -13.79 -55.53 -23.99
C ALA A 430 -12.98 -56.54 -23.15
N VAL A 431 -12.41 -56.12 -22.01
CA VAL A 431 -11.88 -57.06 -21.00
C VAL A 431 -12.14 -56.54 -19.58
N ASN A 432 -13.05 -57.25 -18.89
CA ASN A 432 -13.11 -57.34 -17.42
C ASN A 432 -11.80 -57.93 -16.89
N GLY A 433 -11.15 -57.26 -15.93
CA GLY A 433 -10.00 -57.82 -15.21
C GLY A 433 -9.79 -57.16 -13.86
N THR A 434 -9.93 -57.93 -12.78
CA THR A 434 -9.60 -57.56 -11.40
C THR A 434 -8.16 -57.06 -11.25
N PRO A 435 -7.87 -56.02 -10.43
CA PRO A 435 -6.52 -55.49 -10.31
C PRO A 435 -5.57 -56.48 -9.64
N LYS A 436 -4.36 -56.64 -10.19
CA LYS A 436 -3.26 -57.39 -9.55
C LYS A 436 -2.80 -56.68 -8.26
N PRO A 437 -2.50 -57.43 -7.18
CA PRO A 437 -1.92 -56.85 -5.98
C PRO A 437 -0.44 -56.51 -6.24
N GLY A 438 -0.07 -55.23 -6.07
CA GLY A 438 1.33 -54.77 -6.17
C GLY A 438 1.61 -53.60 -7.12
N ALA A 439 0.62 -52.81 -7.54
CA ALA A 439 0.91 -51.55 -8.24
C ALA A 439 1.66 -50.57 -7.33
N PRO A 440 2.70 -49.86 -7.80
CA PRO A 440 3.41 -48.88 -7.00
C PRO A 440 2.46 -47.74 -6.61
N ALA A 441 2.46 -47.37 -5.33
CA ALA A 441 1.72 -46.22 -4.84
C ALA A 441 2.16 -44.96 -5.59
N SER A 442 1.21 -44.07 -5.89
CA SER A 442 1.49 -42.74 -6.44
C SER A 442 2.60 -42.07 -5.64
N GLU A 443 3.71 -41.70 -6.29
CA GLU A 443 4.85 -41.08 -5.63
C GLU A 443 4.48 -39.64 -5.26
N VAL A 444 4.16 -39.39 -3.99
CA VAL A 444 3.79 -38.06 -3.49
C VAL A 444 5.05 -37.27 -3.19
N GLN A 445 5.29 -36.20 -3.94
CA GLN A 445 6.44 -35.33 -3.73
C GLN A 445 6.19 -34.39 -2.53
N ILE A 446 7.10 -34.43 -1.54
CA ILE A 446 7.04 -33.54 -0.37
C ILE A 446 7.35 -32.09 -0.81
N ARG A 447 6.44 -31.15 -0.51
CA ARG A 447 6.71 -29.71 -0.58
C ARG A 447 7.31 -29.25 0.76
N CYS A 448 8.56 -28.78 0.75
CA CYS A 448 9.28 -28.27 1.93
C CYS A 448 8.84 -26.84 2.27
N VAL A 449 7.57 -26.67 2.67
CA VAL A 449 6.95 -25.38 2.94
C VAL A 449 6.02 -25.49 4.14
N ILE A 450 6.12 -24.53 5.03
CA ILE A 450 5.30 -24.45 6.24
C ILE A 450 4.91 -23.00 6.51
N ALA A 451 3.67 -22.78 6.94
CA ALA A 451 3.15 -21.47 7.31
C ALA A 451 2.74 -21.46 8.79
N THR A 452 3.11 -20.38 9.48
CA THR A 452 2.69 -20.06 10.86
C THR A 452 1.93 -18.75 10.87
N GLY A 453 0.88 -18.66 11.69
CA GLY A 453 0.16 -17.43 11.99
C GLY A 453 0.30 -17.07 13.46
N SER A 454 0.10 -15.80 13.79
CA SER A 454 0.39 -15.30 15.12
C SER A 454 -0.49 -14.10 15.51
N VAL A 455 -0.50 -13.85 16.81
CA VAL A 455 -1.13 -12.68 17.43
C VAL A 455 -0.42 -11.37 17.06
N ASP A 456 0.80 -11.43 16.52
CA ASP A 456 1.51 -10.29 15.92
C ASP A 456 0.98 -9.87 14.54
N LEU A 457 -0.21 -10.34 14.15
CA LEU A 457 -0.91 -10.01 12.89
C LEU A 457 -0.24 -10.55 11.62
N ASN A 458 0.84 -11.31 11.75
CA ASN A 458 1.67 -11.74 10.62
C ASN A 458 1.57 -13.24 10.37
N ILE A 459 1.63 -13.61 9.10
CA ILE A 459 1.88 -15.00 8.67
C ILE A 459 3.35 -15.11 8.28
N ARG A 460 4.03 -16.17 8.70
CA ARG A 460 5.40 -16.45 8.24
C ARG A 460 5.42 -17.75 7.46
N SER A 461 5.94 -17.68 6.23
CA SER A 461 6.13 -18.83 5.34
C SER A 461 7.62 -19.20 5.30
N HIS A 462 7.96 -20.44 5.63
CA HIS A 462 9.33 -20.96 5.57
C HIS A 462 9.49 -21.93 4.40
N ARG A 463 10.52 -21.72 3.56
CA ARG A 463 10.92 -22.56 2.42
C ARG A 463 12.43 -22.48 2.23
N ASP A 464 13.05 -23.45 1.56
CA ASP A 464 14.45 -23.35 1.14
C ASP A 464 14.70 -22.13 0.24
N THR A 465 15.64 -21.29 0.64
CA THR A 465 16.24 -20.22 -0.15
C THR A 465 17.72 -20.50 -0.34
N LEU A 466 18.20 -20.35 -1.58
CA LEU A 466 19.62 -20.24 -1.88
C LEU A 466 20.17 -18.99 -1.19
N ASN A 467 20.90 -19.16 -0.09
CA ASN A 467 21.87 -18.16 0.34
C ASN A 467 23.06 -18.21 -0.64
N ALA A 468 22.96 -17.46 -1.74
CA ALA A 468 24.11 -17.06 -2.52
C ALA A 468 24.60 -15.70 -2.01
N MET A 469 25.67 -15.74 -1.22
CA MET A 469 26.64 -14.66 -0.96
C MET A 469 26.07 -13.24 -0.74
N TYR A 470 25.69 -12.90 0.50
CA TYR A 470 25.86 -11.53 1.01
C TYR A 470 26.11 -11.46 2.52
N THR A 471 26.62 -12.53 3.14
CA THR A 471 26.90 -12.56 4.59
C THR A 471 28.24 -13.20 4.91
N VAL A 472 29.29 -12.77 4.20
CA VAL A 472 30.68 -12.94 4.64
C VAL A 472 31.40 -11.61 4.42
N PHE A 473 30.93 -10.56 5.11
CA PHE A 473 31.70 -9.36 5.46
C PHE A 473 30.78 -8.46 6.30
N LEU A 474 30.51 -8.85 7.55
CA LEU A 474 30.08 -7.97 8.65
C LEU A 474 30.07 -8.73 9.98
N LEU A 475 31.06 -9.61 10.15
CA LEU A 475 31.47 -10.13 11.46
C LEU A 475 32.68 -9.32 11.93
N ALA A 476 32.48 -8.00 12.00
CA ALA A 476 33.36 -7.04 12.65
C ALA A 476 32.62 -5.71 12.77
N LEU A 477 31.63 -5.65 13.67
CA LEU A 477 31.23 -4.47 14.45
C LEU A 477 29.98 -4.84 15.25
N SER A 478 30.21 -5.12 16.53
CA SER A 478 29.17 -5.24 17.54
C SER A 478 28.52 -3.86 17.79
N GLY A 479 27.20 -3.77 17.63
CA GLY A 479 26.40 -2.66 18.15
C GLY A 479 25.18 -2.31 17.29
N ALA A 480 23.99 -2.70 17.78
CA ALA A 480 22.64 -2.32 17.34
C ALA A 480 22.13 -2.88 15.98
N VAL A 481 20.96 -3.51 16.04
CA VAL A 481 20.11 -3.82 14.89
C VAL A 481 19.65 -2.50 14.28
N SER A 482 20.24 -2.09 13.16
CA SER A 482 19.74 -0.98 12.33
C SER A 482 19.03 -1.54 11.11
N ALA A 483 17.79 -1.10 10.89
CA ALA A 483 17.12 -1.27 9.60
C ALA A 483 18.03 -0.67 8.51
N SER A 484 18.32 -1.43 7.47
CA SER A 484 19.13 -0.93 6.34
C SER A 484 18.23 -0.07 5.44
N PHE A 485 18.26 1.25 5.61
CA PHE A 485 17.54 2.19 4.75
C PHE A 485 18.20 2.27 3.36
N GLN A 486 17.40 2.31 2.30
CA GLN A 486 17.85 2.63 0.93
C GLN A 486 17.82 4.14 0.64
N LEU A 487 18.68 4.61 -0.27
CA LEU A 487 18.69 5.97 -0.80
C LEU A 487 17.57 6.18 -1.83
N LEU A 488 17.12 7.42 -2.01
CA LEU A 488 16.10 7.79 -2.99
C LEU A 488 16.56 9.02 -3.80
N PRO A 489 16.87 8.89 -5.11
CA PRO A 489 16.93 7.65 -5.91
C PRO A 489 17.96 6.62 -5.41
N PRO A 490 17.70 5.31 -5.60
CA PRO A 490 18.69 4.27 -5.35
C PRO A 490 19.89 4.37 -6.30
N THR A 491 21.10 4.16 -5.78
CA THR A 491 22.35 4.25 -6.56
C THR A 491 23.08 2.92 -6.62
N GLN A 492 23.77 2.65 -7.73
CA GLN A 492 24.63 1.47 -7.85
C GLN A 492 26.01 1.75 -7.25
N LEU A 493 26.34 1.04 -6.16
CA LEU A 493 27.65 1.12 -5.51
C LEU A 493 28.65 0.18 -6.22
N SER A 494 29.77 0.73 -6.69
CA SER A 494 30.94 -0.06 -7.07
C SER A 494 31.98 -0.04 -5.94
N SER A 495 32.31 -1.21 -5.40
CA SER A 495 33.30 -1.35 -4.32
C SER A 495 34.71 -1.20 -4.88
N HIS A 496 35.48 -0.24 -4.34
CA HIS A 496 36.93 -0.25 -4.46
C HIS A 496 37.55 -1.17 -3.40
N ASP A 497 38.84 -1.50 -3.54
CA ASP A 497 39.60 -2.42 -2.67
C ASP A 497 39.12 -2.42 -1.21
N ALA A 498 38.78 -3.60 -0.68
CA ALA A 498 38.26 -3.78 0.69
C ALA A 498 39.23 -3.35 1.81
N LEU A 499 40.46 -2.94 1.44
CA LEU A 499 41.52 -2.44 2.31
C LEU A 499 41.64 -0.90 2.30
N ALA A 500 40.88 -0.19 1.46
CA ALA A 500 40.91 1.27 1.38
C ALA A 500 40.15 1.91 2.56
N SER A 501 40.74 2.92 3.19
CA SER A 501 40.08 3.70 4.24
C SER A 501 38.85 4.42 3.69
N GLY A 502 37.74 4.41 4.44
CA GLY A 502 36.48 5.06 4.07
C GLY A 502 36.48 6.57 4.33
N PHE A 503 35.31 7.13 4.65
CA PHE A 503 35.10 8.52 5.06
C PHE A 503 34.46 8.55 6.44
N SER A 504 35.22 8.95 7.45
CA SER A 504 34.76 9.05 8.84
C SER A 504 34.76 10.49 9.31
N LEU A 505 33.62 10.97 9.82
CA LEU A 505 33.46 12.35 10.29
C LEU A 505 34.45 12.73 11.41
N ASP A 506 34.97 11.76 12.17
CA ASP A 506 35.91 11.99 13.28
C ASP A 506 37.35 12.17 12.84
N SER A 507 37.66 11.83 11.59
CA SER A 507 39.02 11.78 11.07
C SER A 507 39.29 12.75 9.91
N ILE A 508 38.28 13.54 9.54
CA ILE A 508 38.33 14.50 8.44
C ILE A 508 38.34 15.94 8.95
N SER A 509 38.80 16.86 8.09
CA SER A 509 38.49 18.27 8.27
C SER A 509 37.03 18.56 7.89
N THR A 510 36.33 19.39 8.66
CA THR A 510 34.96 19.87 8.34
C THR A 510 35.03 21.03 7.32
N THR A 511 35.69 20.77 6.20
CA THR A 511 35.85 21.71 5.10
C THR A 511 35.29 21.11 3.81
N VAL A 512 34.45 21.88 3.13
CA VAL A 512 34.05 21.66 1.74
C VAL A 512 34.98 22.48 0.86
N TYR A 513 35.68 21.83 -0.05
CA TYR A 513 36.54 22.46 -1.05
C TYR A 513 35.79 22.51 -2.38
N ILE A 514 35.84 23.64 -3.07
CA ILE A 514 35.32 23.78 -4.43
C ILE A 514 36.41 24.30 -5.36
N THR A 515 36.58 23.65 -6.52
CA THR A 515 37.53 24.13 -7.52
C THR A 515 37.07 25.46 -8.13
N LYS A 516 38.00 26.36 -8.42
CA LYS A 516 37.72 27.68 -8.98
C LYS A 516 36.98 27.60 -10.33
N SER A 517 37.29 26.58 -11.13
CA SER A 517 36.59 26.31 -12.40
C SER A 517 35.10 26.02 -12.17
N LEU A 518 34.77 25.12 -11.24
CA LEU A 518 33.38 24.83 -10.88
C LEU A 518 32.69 26.02 -10.20
N ALA A 519 33.39 26.72 -9.32
CA ALA A 519 32.83 27.84 -8.55
C ALA A 519 32.24 28.93 -9.46
N SER A 520 32.91 29.25 -10.57
CA SER A 520 32.43 30.24 -11.56
C SER A 520 31.48 29.66 -12.63
N TYR A 521 31.33 28.33 -12.70
CA TYR A 521 30.55 27.69 -13.75
C TYR A 521 29.05 27.77 -13.48
N ARG A 522 28.27 28.08 -14.52
CA ARG A 522 26.81 28.06 -14.53
C ARG A 522 26.35 27.20 -15.69
N ASP A 523 25.34 26.37 -15.43
CA ASP A 523 24.71 25.52 -16.44
C ASP A 523 24.00 26.35 -17.51
N THR A 524 23.95 25.83 -18.73
CA THR A 524 23.32 26.52 -19.88
C THR A 524 22.19 25.71 -20.51
N GLY A 525 22.22 24.39 -20.35
CA GLY A 525 21.27 23.44 -20.92
C GLY A 525 19.97 23.25 -20.13
N GLY A 526 19.91 23.68 -18.87
CA GLY A 526 18.70 23.60 -18.02
C GLY A 526 17.52 24.48 -18.45
N LEU A 527 16.36 24.33 -17.79
CA LEU A 527 15.15 25.12 -18.09
C LEU A 527 15.14 26.52 -17.47
N THR A 528 15.80 26.69 -16.32
CA THR A 528 15.88 27.99 -15.63
C THR A 528 16.68 29.02 -16.44
N LEU A 529 16.22 30.27 -16.41
CA LEU A 529 16.94 31.43 -16.94
C LEU A 529 17.87 32.08 -15.89
N ILE A 530 17.80 31.62 -14.64
CA ILE A 530 18.63 32.05 -13.51
C ILE A 530 19.45 30.88 -12.94
N PRO A 531 20.26 30.18 -13.76
CA PRO A 531 20.99 28.98 -13.32
C PRO A 531 22.00 29.35 -12.22
N PRO A 532 22.00 28.67 -11.06
CA PRO A 532 23.00 28.90 -10.04
C PRO A 532 24.41 28.51 -10.51
N SER A 533 25.39 29.17 -9.93
CA SER A 533 26.79 28.81 -10.06
C SER A 533 27.13 27.63 -9.15
N GLY A 534 28.23 26.94 -9.47
CA GLY A 534 28.77 25.92 -8.57
C GLY A 534 29.05 26.46 -7.16
N LEU A 535 29.44 27.74 -7.04
CA LEU A 535 29.67 28.38 -5.74
C LEU A 535 28.38 28.55 -4.92
N GLU A 536 27.30 29.03 -5.55
CA GLU A 536 26.00 29.21 -4.87
C GLU A 536 25.45 27.86 -4.37
N PHE A 537 25.55 26.80 -5.20
CA PHE A 537 25.19 25.44 -4.77
C PHE A 537 26.06 24.94 -3.61
N ALA A 538 27.37 25.22 -3.63
CA ALA A 538 28.28 24.80 -2.56
C ALA A 538 28.01 25.53 -1.24
N GLN A 539 27.67 26.82 -1.29
CA GLN A 539 27.27 27.60 -0.12
C GLN A 539 26.00 27.02 0.51
N LEU A 540 25.00 26.71 -0.31
CA LEU A 540 23.76 26.11 0.17
C LEU A 540 23.99 24.70 0.74
N PHE A 541 24.83 23.90 0.09
CA PHE A 541 25.21 22.58 0.60
C PHE A 541 25.91 22.65 1.96
N VAL A 542 26.76 23.66 2.19
CA VAL A 542 27.39 23.88 3.50
C VAL A 542 26.35 24.28 4.55
N ALA A 543 25.34 25.08 4.20
CA ALA A 543 24.23 25.36 5.09
C ALA A 543 23.45 24.08 5.44
N ASP A 544 23.16 23.22 4.47
CA ASP A 544 22.49 21.93 4.70
C ASP A 544 23.33 21.02 5.61
N LEU A 545 24.65 20.97 5.42
CA LEU A 545 25.56 20.23 6.31
C LEU A 545 25.53 20.78 7.73
N ASN A 546 25.53 22.11 7.90
CA ASN A 546 25.49 22.73 9.23
C ASN A 546 24.15 22.52 9.95
N GLU A 547 23.06 22.40 9.21
CA GLU A 547 21.74 22.07 9.78
C GLU A 547 21.64 20.60 10.18
N ALA A 548 22.13 19.69 9.32
CA ALA A 548 21.93 18.25 9.51
C ALA A 548 23.06 17.55 10.28
N SER A 549 24.26 18.15 10.36
CA SER A 549 25.44 17.58 11.01
C SER A 549 25.61 18.08 12.44
N PRO A 550 26.18 17.27 13.36
CA PRO A 550 26.60 17.76 14.68
C PRO A 550 27.87 18.62 14.65
N LYS A 551 28.53 18.80 13.49
CA LYS A 551 29.77 19.58 13.34
C LYS A 551 29.56 20.78 12.43
N GLU A 552 30.31 21.85 12.67
CA GLU A 552 30.33 23.04 11.83
C GLU A 552 31.27 22.84 10.62
N TRP A 553 30.73 23.09 9.42
CA TRP A 553 31.35 22.98 8.12
C TRP A 553 31.63 24.35 7.51
N THR A 554 32.79 24.46 6.84
CA THR A 554 33.24 25.68 6.17
C THR A 554 33.49 25.45 4.69
N LEU A 555 33.40 26.50 3.86
CA LEU A 555 33.64 26.46 2.43
C LEU A 555 34.98 27.09 2.06
N LYS A 556 35.78 26.45 1.20
CA LYS A 556 37.01 27.01 0.63
C LYS A 556 37.06 26.85 -0.88
N VAL A 557 37.31 27.97 -1.58
CA VAL A 557 37.57 27.96 -3.03
C VAL A 557 39.07 27.71 -3.25
N ILE A 558 39.40 26.76 -4.13
CA ILE A 558 40.77 26.32 -4.40
C ILE A 558 41.04 26.22 -5.91
N ASP A 559 42.29 26.40 -6.34
CA ASP A 559 42.65 26.22 -7.75
C ASP A 559 42.76 24.74 -8.13
N VAL A 560 43.40 23.93 -7.28
CA VAL A 560 43.58 22.49 -7.45
C VAL A 560 43.39 21.78 -6.11
N ALA A 561 42.67 20.66 -6.10
CA ALA A 561 42.50 19.81 -4.92
C ALA A 561 43.87 19.37 -4.36
N PRO A 562 44.21 19.68 -3.09
CA PRO A 562 45.44 19.20 -2.50
C PRO A 562 45.43 17.67 -2.40
N THR A 563 46.54 17.02 -2.77
CA THR A 563 46.65 15.55 -2.79
C THR A 563 46.39 14.87 -1.45
N ASN A 564 46.59 15.60 -0.34
CA ASN A 564 46.37 15.12 1.03
C ASN A 564 45.17 15.78 1.73
N ALA A 565 44.29 16.49 1.00
CA ALA A 565 43.12 17.11 1.61
C ALA A 565 42.11 16.05 2.11
N THR A 566 41.64 16.22 3.35
CA THR A 566 40.53 15.45 3.92
C THR A 566 39.28 16.32 3.98
N GLY A 567 38.09 15.72 3.86
CA GLY A 567 36.82 16.45 3.78
C GLY A 567 36.11 16.25 2.44
N ILE A 568 35.27 17.20 2.04
CA ILE A 568 34.44 17.08 0.82
C ILE A 568 35.04 17.95 -0.28
N ILE A 569 35.14 17.43 -1.50
CA ILE A 569 35.71 18.13 -2.65
C ILE A 569 34.66 18.16 -3.77
N LEU A 570 34.38 19.35 -4.29
CA LEU A 570 33.45 19.60 -5.38
C LEU A 570 34.22 20.09 -6.61
N GLU A 571 34.07 19.39 -7.73
CA GLU A 571 34.80 19.71 -8.96
C GLU A 571 33.97 19.42 -10.23
N GLN A 572 34.49 19.85 -11.38
CA GLN A 572 33.94 19.49 -12.69
C GLN A 572 34.52 18.15 -13.14
N PHE A 573 33.68 17.28 -13.65
CA PHE A 573 34.08 16.00 -14.20
C PHE A 573 34.92 16.18 -15.47
N GLN A 574 36.15 15.66 -15.45
CA GLN A 574 37.11 15.75 -16.57
C GLN A 574 37.16 14.49 -17.46
N GLY A 575 36.35 13.47 -17.15
CA GLY A 575 36.32 12.20 -17.88
C GLY A 575 35.36 12.21 -19.08
N ASN A 576 35.15 11.02 -19.66
CA ASN A 576 34.17 10.85 -20.74
C ASN A 576 32.74 10.98 -20.20
N THR A 577 32.01 12.01 -20.63
CA THR A 577 30.63 12.30 -20.19
C THR A 577 29.56 11.43 -20.85
N ALA A 578 29.92 10.50 -21.76
CA ALA A 578 28.94 9.63 -22.41
C ALA A 578 28.10 8.80 -21.40
N SER A 579 28.69 8.37 -20.29
CA SER A 579 27.98 7.67 -19.21
C SER A 579 27.12 8.59 -18.33
N LEU A 580 27.26 9.91 -18.47
CA LEU A 580 26.51 10.96 -17.76
C LEU A 580 25.51 11.64 -18.72
N SER A 581 24.78 10.83 -19.48
CA SER A 581 23.71 11.24 -20.40
C SER A 581 22.34 10.81 -19.87
N TYR A 582 21.28 11.41 -20.39
CA TYR A 582 19.91 10.92 -20.22
C TYR A 582 19.76 9.53 -20.86
N GLU A 583 18.69 8.80 -20.54
CA GLU A 583 18.48 7.44 -21.08
C GLU A 583 18.30 7.43 -22.61
N ASN A 584 17.82 8.55 -23.18
CA ASN A 584 17.73 8.75 -24.62
C ASN A 584 19.08 9.06 -25.30
N GLY A 585 20.18 9.09 -24.55
CA GLY A 585 21.54 9.36 -25.03
C GLY A 585 21.90 10.84 -25.15
N ASN A 586 20.96 11.76 -24.92
CA ASN A 586 21.25 13.19 -24.95
C ASN A 586 22.17 13.57 -23.77
N PRO A 587 23.18 14.45 -23.99
CA PRO A 587 24.03 14.95 -22.91
C PRO A 587 23.22 15.67 -21.83
N THR A 588 23.67 15.58 -20.57
CA THR A 588 23.10 16.33 -19.46
C THR A 588 24.17 16.96 -18.56
N GLU A 589 23.86 18.15 -18.04
CA GLU A 589 24.63 18.84 -16.99
C GLU A 589 24.26 18.34 -15.58
N GLU A 590 23.33 17.37 -15.47
CA GLU A 590 22.82 16.82 -14.20
C GLU A 590 23.53 15.56 -13.71
N GLY A 591 24.44 14.99 -14.49
CA GLY A 591 25.17 13.78 -14.13
C GLY A 591 26.33 14.07 -13.17
N TYR A 592 26.71 13.08 -12.36
CA TYR A 592 27.83 13.19 -11.44
C TYR A 592 28.52 11.86 -11.18
N VAL A 593 29.75 11.97 -10.68
CA VAL A 593 30.50 10.88 -10.08
C VAL A 593 30.77 11.24 -8.62
N LEU A 594 30.47 10.32 -7.70
CA LEU A 594 30.78 10.45 -6.27
C LEU A 594 31.77 9.35 -5.89
N GLU A 595 32.97 9.75 -5.44
CA GLU A 595 34.03 8.85 -4.98
C GLU A 595 34.30 9.07 -3.49
N ILE A 596 34.22 7.99 -2.72
CA ILE A 596 34.49 7.95 -1.29
C ILE A 596 35.73 7.10 -1.07
N GLY A 597 36.70 7.63 -0.34
CA GLY A 597 37.87 6.88 0.10
C GLY A 597 38.96 7.80 0.63
N ALA A 598 39.90 7.26 1.41
CA ALA A 598 41.00 8.01 1.99
C ALA A 598 40.57 9.28 2.75
N ASN A 599 39.47 9.19 3.52
CA ASN A 599 38.93 10.32 4.30
C ASN A 599 38.57 11.56 3.45
N ARG A 600 38.22 11.33 2.18
CA ARG A 600 37.66 12.33 1.28
C ARG A 600 36.41 11.80 0.58
N ALA A 601 35.49 12.72 0.30
CA ALA A 601 34.36 12.51 -0.59
C ALA A 601 34.48 13.49 -1.75
N VAL A 602 34.66 12.99 -2.97
CA VAL A 602 34.84 13.80 -4.18
C VAL A 602 33.58 13.70 -5.02
N ILE A 603 32.94 14.84 -5.30
CA ILE A 603 31.78 14.94 -6.18
C ILE A 603 32.22 15.69 -7.44
N SER A 604 32.23 15.00 -8.56
CA SER A 604 32.59 15.53 -9.88
C SER A 604 31.34 15.56 -10.77
N GLY A 605 30.76 16.75 -10.96
CA GLY A 605 29.55 16.94 -11.79
C GLY A 605 29.87 17.19 -13.27
N SER A 606 29.01 16.74 -14.18
CA SER A 606 29.06 17.12 -15.61
C SER A 606 28.69 18.59 -15.83
N GLY A 607 27.95 19.18 -14.88
CA GLY A 607 27.67 20.60 -14.73
C GLY A 607 27.51 20.99 -13.26
N ALA A 608 27.16 22.23 -12.98
CA ALA A 608 26.94 22.74 -11.62
C ALA A 608 25.77 22.02 -10.92
N ARG A 609 24.66 21.77 -11.65
CA ARG A 609 23.51 21.05 -11.12
C ARG A 609 23.79 19.55 -10.93
N GLY A 610 24.67 18.96 -11.73
CA GLY A 610 25.17 17.61 -11.50
C GLY A 610 25.90 17.50 -10.17
N THR A 611 26.80 18.45 -9.86
CA THR A 611 27.44 18.52 -8.55
C THR A 611 26.41 18.70 -7.42
N TRP A 612 25.41 19.57 -7.61
CA TRP A 612 24.31 19.73 -6.65
C TRP A 612 23.59 18.40 -6.37
N TRP A 613 23.23 17.63 -7.39
CA TRP A 613 22.61 16.31 -7.21
C TRP A 613 23.51 15.29 -6.52
N GLY A 614 24.81 15.32 -6.80
CA GLY A 614 25.80 14.53 -6.06
C GLY A 614 25.82 14.87 -4.56
N THR A 615 25.63 16.14 -4.21
CA THR A 615 25.54 16.55 -2.79
C THR A 615 24.33 15.94 -2.09
N ARG A 616 23.18 15.83 -2.79
CA ARG A 616 21.97 15.20 -2.23
C ARG A 616 22.22 13.72 -1.91
N THR A 617 22.90 13.01 -2.80
CA THR A 617 23.29 11.61 -2.58
C THR A 617 24.22 11.46 -1.39
N LEU A 618 25.24 12.32 -1.28
CA LEU A 618 26.16 12.29 -0.14
C LEU A 618 25.44 12.60 1.19
N LEU A 619 24.54 13.59 1.22
CA LEU A 619 23.74 13.90 2.41
C LEU A 619 22.89 12.72 2.85
N GLN A 620 22.21 12.04 1.91
CA GLN A 620 21.43 10.86 2.25
C GLN A 620 22.33 9.73 2.77
N GLN A 621 23.50 9.49 2.17
CA GLN A 621 24.46 8.49 2.69
C GLN A 621 24.92 8.81 4.12
N LEU A 622 25.25 10.08 4.40
CA LEU A 622 25.63 10.52 5.74
C LEU A 622 24.48 10.35 6.73
N THR A 623 23.27 10.71 6.33
CA THR A 623 22.07 10.58 7.17
C THR A 623 21.75 9.12 7.49
N VAL A 624 21.76 8.24 6.49
CA VAL A 624 21.50 6.80 6.66
C VAL A 624 22.59 6.11 7.49
N SER A 625 23.84 6.55 7.38
CA SER A 625 24.95 6.06 8.22
C SER A 625 24.98 6.72 9.62
N ASN A 626 23.98 7.51 9.97
CA ASN A 626 23.91 8.28 11.21
C ASN A 626 25.18 9.12 11.46
N TRP A 627 25.71 9.73 10.40
CA TRP A 627 26.89 10.57 10.41
C TRP A 627 28.17 9.91 10.94
N THR A 628 28.28 8.57 10.84
CA THR A 628 29.42 7.81 11.37
C THR A 628 30.53 7.59 10.34
N VAL A 629 30.50 6.46 9.62
CA VAL A 629 31.52 6.06 8.64
C VAL A 629 30.87 5.62 7.34
N LEU A 630 31.33 6.18 6.22
CA LEU A 630 30.98 5.72 4.88
C LEU A 630 32.10 4.82 4.33
N PRO A 631 31.76 3.64 3.76
CA PRO A 631 32.75 2.77 3.15
C PRO A 631 33.32 3.37 1.84
N ALA A 632 34.56 3.00 1.52
CA ALA A 632 35.17 3.38 0.26
C ALA A 632 34.32 2.85 -0.92
N SER A 633 33.93 3.73 -1.82
CA SER A 633 32.97 3.42 -2.87
C SER A 633 33.01 4.42 -4.01
N ARG A 634 32.45 4.02 -5.16
CA ARG A 634 32.29 4.89 -6.32
C ARG A 634 30.88 4.75 -6.89
N ILE A 635 30.23 5.89 -7.11
CA ILE A 635 28.90 6.03 -7.70
C ILE A 635 29.04 6.85 -8.98
N VAL A 636 28.42 6.38 -10.07
CA VAL A 636 28.24 7.13 -11.32
C VAL A 636 26.74 7.19 -11.56
N ASP A 637 26.20 8.40 -11.68
CA ASP A 637 24.76 8.57 -11.68
C ASP A 637 24.33 9.79 -12.52
N ALA A 638 23.19 9.65 -13.18
CA ALA A 638 22.58 10.69 -14.01
C ALA A 638 21.09 10.39 -14.19
N PRO A 639 20.23 11.43 -14.30
CA PRO A 639 18.81 11.21 -14.50
C PRO A 639 18.53 10.53 -15.84
N ALA A 640 17.54 9.66 -15.89
CA ALA A 640 17.06 9.03 -17.13
C ALA A 640 16.25 10.01 -17.98
N TYR A 641 15.43 10.86 -17.34
CA TYR A 641 14.55 11.84 -17.98
C TYR A 641 14.82 13.26 -17.48
N ALA A 642 14.65 14.26 -18.34
CA ALA A 642 14.91 15.67 -18.02
C ALA A 642 13.82 16.28 -17.12
N THR A 643 12.56 15.98 -17.43
CA THR A 643 11.40 16.45 -16.68
C THR A 643 11.07 15.47 -15.56
N ARG A 644 11.24 15.92 -14.33
CA ARG A 644 10.91 15.20 -13.10
C ARG A 644 10.20 16.21 -12.21
N GLY A 645 8.88 16.30 -12.38
CA GLY A 645 8.10 17.39 -11.82
C GLY A 645 7.05 16.96 -10.80
N PHE A 646 6.59 17.95 -10.06
CA PHE A 646 5.36 17.88 -9.27
C PHE A 646 4.54 19.13 -9.54
N MET A 647 3.22 19.01 -9.45
CA MET A 647 2.28 20.08 -9.67
C MET A 647 1.44 20.34 -8.42
N LEU A 648 1.18 21.62 -8.16
CA LEU A 648 0.29 22.08 -7.10
C LEU A 648 -0.77 23.01 -7.69
N ASP A 649 -2.04 22.68 -7.44
CA ASP A 649 -3.20 23.48 -7.83
C ASP A 649 -3.35 24.72 -6.94
N ALA A 650 -2.79 25.84 -7.39
CA ALA A 650 -2.94 27.15 -6.76
C ALA A 650 -4.16 27.95 -7.27
N GLY A 651 -4.82 27.46 -8.31
CA GLY A 651 -6.03 28.05 -8.89
C GLY A 651 -7.28 27.80 -8.04
N ARG A 652 -7.34 26.66 -7.34
CA ARG A 652 -8.45 26.30 -6.43
C ARG A 652 -8.12 26.47 -4.95
N LYS A 653 -6.85 26.73 -4.60
CA LYS A 653 -6.40 26.99 -3.22
C LYS A 653 -5.17 27.88 -3.18
N TRP A 654 -5.15 28.88 -2.31
CA TRP A 654 -3.96 29.70 -2.11
C TRP A 654 -2.92 29.03 -1.19
N TYR A 655 -1.64 29.29 -1.50
CA TYR A 655 -0.48 28.84 -0.71
C TYR A 655 0.46 30.00 -0.40
N ALA A 656 0.95 30.04 0.83
CA ALA A 656 1.90 31.01 1.30
C ALA A 656 3.29 30.81 0.63
N PRO A 657 4.04 31.89 0.35
CA PRO A 657 5.39 31.80 -0.21
C PRO A 657 6.34 30.92 0.62
N SER A 658 6.21 30.94 1.95
CA SER A 658 7.02 30.12 2.86
C SER A 658 6.78 28.62 2.63
N PHE A 659 5.51 28.20 2.57
CA PHE A 659 5.14 26.81 2.29
C PHE A 659 5.65 26.35 0.92
N LEU A 660 5.47 27.17 -0.13
CA LEU A 660 5.93 26.84 -1.49
C LEU A 660 7.45 26.65 -1.55
N LYS A 661 8.20 27.49 -0.83
CA LYS A 661 9.67 27.38 -0.71
C LYS A 661 10.10 26.11 0.01
N GLU A 662 9.44 25.76 1.12
CA GLU A 662 9.72 24.53 1.85
C GLU A 662 9.44 23.29 0.99
N LEU A 663 8.31 23.26 0.28
CA LEU A 663 7.95 22.16 -0.63
C LEU A 663 8.98 22.01 -1.75
N CYS A 664 9.48 23.13 -2.27
CA CYS A 664 10.56 23.12 -3.25
C CYS A 664 11.88 22.58 -2.67
N THR A 665 12.24 22.98 -1.44
CA THR A 665 13.40 22.43 -0.75
C THR A 665 13.28 20.91 -0.57
N TYR A 666 12.11 20.45 -0.13
CA TYR A 666 11.79 19.03 0.03
C TYR A 666 11.95 18.24 -1.27
N ALA A 667 11.36 18.72 -2.36
CA ALA A 667 11.44 18.07 -3.66
C ALA A 667 12.88 18.00 -4.22
N SER A 668 13.70 19.01 -3.93
CA SER A 668 15.11 19.05 -4.35
C SER A 668 15.95 17.96 -3.67
N PHE A 669 15.67 17.65 -2.39
CA PHE A 669 16.36 16.59 -1.67
C PHE A 669 16.26 15.22 -2.37
N PHE A 670 15.15 15.00 -3.08
CA PHE A 670 14.89 13.79 -3.87
C PHE A 670 15.17 13.94 -5.38
N LYS A 671 15.78 15.06 -5.80
CA LYS A 671 16.22 15.33 -7.17
C LYS A 671 15.10 15.56 -8.20
N MET A 672 13.96 16.11 -7.76
CA MET A 672 13.01 16.73 -8.69
C MET A 672 13.66 17.92 -9.41
N SER A 673 13.31 18.14 -10.68
CA SER A 673 13.84 19.23 -11.51
C SER A 673 12.84 20.35 -11.77
N GLU A 674 11.55 20.10 -11.59
CA GLU A 674 10.49 21.03 -11.99
C GLU A 674 9.41 21.15 -10.92
N PHE A 675 8.89 22.36 -10.74
CA PHE A 675 7.68 22.64 -9.98
C PHE A 675 6.66 23.28 -10.92
N HIS A 676 5.63 22.52 -11.30
CA HIS A 676 4.50 23.02 -12.09
C HIS A 676 3.54 23.78 -11.18
N TYR A 677 3.48 25.10 -11.33
CA TYR A 677 2.68 25.98 -10.50
C TYR A 677 1.43 26.38 -11.29
N HIS A 678 0.31 25.73 -10.96
CA HIS A 678 -0.98 25.91 -11.61
C HIS A 678 -1.65 27.18 -11.08
N THR A 679 -1.40 28.32 -11.74
CA THR A 679 -1.56 29.63 -11.11
C THR A 679 -2.98 30.19 -11.13
N SER A 680 -3.86 29.64 -11.98
CA SER A 680 -5.22 30.14 -12.14
C SER A 680 -6.19 29.02 -12.46
N ASP A 681 -7.35 29.00 -11.80
CA ASP A 681 -8.44 28.07 -12.08
C ASP A 681 -9.71 28.56 -11.35
N ASN A 682 -10.74 27.75 -11.37
CA ASN A 682 -11.97 27.88 -10.62
C ASN A 682 -12.43 26.58 -9.99
N TYR A 683 -13.18 26.75 -8.91
CA TYR A 683 -13.97 25.69 -8.34
C TYR A 683 -14.99 25.19 -9.39
N PRO A 684 -15.20 23.86 -9.54
CA PRO A 684 -16.09 23.35 -10.57
C PRO A 684 -17.52 23.90 -10.44
N LEU A 685 -18.04 24.53 -11.50
CA LEU A 685 -19.37 25.17 -11.49
C LEU A 685 -20.53 24.19 -11.26
N ASN A 686 -20.30 22.90 -11.46
CA ASN A 686 -21.27 21.83 -11.22
C ASN A 686 -21.26 21.32 -9.76
N ARG A 687 -20.48 21.93 -8.86
CA ARG A 687 -20.34 21.57 -7.44
C ARG A 687 -20.44 22.82 -6.58
N GLY A 688 -20.63 22.65 -5.26
CA GLY A 688 -20.48 23.73 -4.27
C GLY A 688 -21.76 24.21 -3.60
N HIS A 689 -21.68 25.42 -3.04
CA HIS A 689 -22.66 26.00 -2.12
C HIS A 689 -23.92 26.59 -2.79
N ASN A 690 -24.21 26.18 -4.04
CA ASN A 690 -25.29 26.75 -4.86
C ASN A 690 -25.13 28.27 -5.07
N ASP A 691 -23.88 28.70 -5.20
CA ASP A 691 -23.52 30.09 -5.52
C ASP A 691 -23.83 30.39 -6.98
N THR A 692 -24.07 31.66 -7.31
CA THR A 692 -24.10 32.08 -8.71
C THR A 692 -22.69 32.00 -9.29
N TRP A 693 -22.55 31.72 -10.59
CA TRP A 693 -21.23 31.48 -11.21
C TRP A 693 -20.22 32.63 -10.98
N ASN A 694 -20.71 33.87 -10.85
CA ASN A 694 -19.91 35.05 -10.56
C ASN A 694 -19.40 35.12 -9.10
N GLU A 695 -19.99 34.35 -8.18
CA GLU A 695 -19.64 34.23 -6.76
C GLU A 695 -18.80 32.98 -6.45
N VAL A 696 -18.86 31.94 -7.30
CA VAL A 696 -18.07 30.70 -7.17
C VAL A 696 -16.58 31.01 -7.03
N TYR A 697 -15.84 30.32 -6.16
CA TYR A 697 -14.41 30.59 -6.02
C TYR A 697 -13.65 30.42 -7.36
N SER A 698 -12.92 31.45 -7.75
CA SER A 698 -11.98 31.43 -8.87
C SER A 698 -10.81 32.31 -8.51
N GLN A 699 -9.60 31.88 -8.79
CA GLN A 699 -8.43 32.64 -8.38
C GLN A 699 -7.39 32.70 -9.48
N PHE A 700 -6.72 33.85 -9.54
CA PHE A 700 -5.49 34.05 -10.28
C PHE A 700 -4.41 34.42 -9.26
N SER A 701 -3.50 33.49 -8.99
CA SER A 701 -2.59 33.54 -7.84
C SER A 701 -1.42 34.53 -8.02
N LEU A 702 -1.23 35.14 -9.19
CA LEU A 702 -0.24 36.19 -9.43
C LEU A 702 -0.92 37.56 -9.50
N ARG A 703 -0.40 38.54 -8.76
CA ARG A 703 -1.01 39.86 -8.71
C ARG A 703 -0.54 40.75 -9.86
N PRO A 704 -1.35 41.11 -10.86
CA PRO A 704 -0.90 41.96 -11.95
C PRO A 704 -0.41 43.33 -11.43
N GLU A 705 0.58 43.91 -12.10
CA GLU A 705 1.05 45.29 -11.86
C GLU A 705 0.25 46.30 -12.69
N SER A 706 -0.20 45.89 -13.88
CA SER A 706 -1.06 46.69 -14.77
C SER A 706 -2.42 47.00 -14.14
N GLU A 707 -2.83 48.28 -14.19
CA GLU A 707 -4.13 48.74 -13.69
C GLU A 707 -5.31 48.09 -14.44
N ASP A 708 -5.16 47.90 -15.75
CA ASP A 708 -6.20 47.31 -16.59
C ASP A 708 -6.46 45.83 -16.33
N LEU A 709 -5.57 45.14 -15.61
CA LEU A 709 -5.66 43.72 -15.30
C LEU A 709 -6.06 43.44 -13.85
N GLN A 710 -6.24 44.47 -13.00
CA GLN A 710 -6.52 44.28 -11.57
C GLN A 710 -7.80 43.47 -11.32
N GLU A 711 -8.80 43.63 -12.18
CA GLU A 711 -10.09 42.93 -12.09
C GLU A 711 -10.00 41.41 -12.36
N LEU A 712 -8.86 40.92 -12.89
CA LEU A 712 -8.57 39.49 -13.00
C LEU A 712 -8.47 38.82 -11.62
N VAL A 713 -8.10 39.57 -10.59
CA VAL A 713 -7.87 39.08 -9.22
C VAL A 713 -9.01 39.53 -8.31
N GLN A 714 -9.85 38.59 -7.88
CA GLN A 714 -10.92 38.87 -6.93
C GLN A 714 -10.42 38.97 -5.48
N ARG A 715 -9.41 38.15 -5.12
CA ARG A 715 -8.90 38.03 -3.75
C ARG A 715 -7.43 38.44 -3.68
N ARG A 716 -7.21 39.74 -3.49
CA ARG A 716 -5.86 40.32 -3.50
C ARG A 716 -4.93 39.77 -2.41
N ASN A 717 -5.47 39.37 -1.26
CA ASN A 717 -4.68 38.79 -0.17
C ASN A 717 -4.25 37.34 -0.43
N GLU A 718 -4.83 36.69 -1.44
CA GLU A 718 -4.53 35.33 -1.88
C GLU A 718 -3.70 35.35 -3.17
N THR A 719 -2.75 36.29 -3.28
CA THR A 719 -1.88 36.41 -4.46
C THR A 719 -0.42 36.59 -4.08
N LEU A 720 0.46 36.21 -5.02
CA LEU A 720 1.87 36.49 -4.99
C LEU A 720 2.14 37.78 -5.74
N THR A 721 2.89 38.69 -5.12
CA THR A 721 3.44 39.84 -5.82
C THR A 721 4.55 39.40 -6.76
N ARG A 722 4.96 40.27 -7.70
CA ARG A 722 6.15 40.03 -8.52
C ARG A 722 7.38 39.69 -7.68
N ALA A 723 7.60 40.43 -6.60
CA ALA A 723 8.72 40.22 -5.70
C ALA A 723 8.64 38.85 -5.01
N ASP A 724 7.46 38.45 -4.53
CA ASP A 724 7.27 37.13 -3.90
C ASP A 724 7.51 36.00 -4.88
N PHE A 725 6.99 36.13 -6.11
CA PHE A 725 7.14 35.11 -7.14
C PHE A 725 8.58 35.02 -7.67
N GLU A 726 9.27 36.15 -7.86
CA GLU A 726 10.70 36.16 -8.19
C GLU A 726 11.55 35.53 -7.09
N ASP A 727 11.25 35.83 -5.83
CA ASP A 727 11.96 35.25 -4.68
C ASP A 727 11.71 33.74 -4.55
N LEU A 728 10.48 33.28 -4.78
CA LEU A 728 10.14 31.86 -4.88
C LEU A 728 10.92 31.17 -6.02
N GLN A 729 10.96 31.76 -7.22
CA GLN A 729 11.73 31.23 -8.35
C GLN A 729 13.23 31.15 -8.04
N ARG A 730 13.81 32.17 -7.42
CA ARG A 730 15.23 32.17 -7.00
C ARG A 730 15.50 31.08 -5.97
N HIS A 731 14.63 30.93 -4.98
CA HIS A 731 14.75 29.90 -3.95
C HIS A 731 14.72 28.48 -4.53
N CYS A 732 13.82 28.23 -5.49
CA CYS A 732 13.74 26.95 -6.20
C CYS A 732 14.95 26.72 -7.12
N ALA A 733 15.34 27.73 -7.89
CA ALA A 733 16.48 27.64 -8.80
C ALA A 733 17.78 27.34 -8.05
N ALA A 734 17.99 27.98 -6.89
CA ALA A 734 19.12 27.73 -5.98
C ALA A 734 19.20 26.27 -5.50
N ARG A 735 18.13 25.50 -5.67
CA ARG A 735 18.00 24.08 -5.33
C ARG A 735 17.82 23.18 -6.55
N GLY A 736 18.14 23.67 -7.74
CA GLY A 736 18.10 22.91 -8.98
C GLY A 736 16.70 22.69 -9.56
N ILE A 737 15.66 23.30 -8.98
CA ILE A 737 14.27 23.20 -9.45
C ILE A 737 13.89 24.44 -10.26
N THR A 738 13.26 24.24 -11.41
CA THR A 738 12.68 25.31 -12.22
C THR A 738 11.17 25.36 -12.03
N ILE A 739 10.62 26.54 -11.79
CA ILE A 739 9.16 26.72 -11.75
C ILE A 739 8.62 26.85 -13.17
N ILE A 740 7.61 26.06 -13.50
CA ILE A 740 6.83 26.13 -14.73
C ILE A 740 5.49 26.75 -14.36
N PRO A 741 5.25 28.04 -14.64
CA PRO A 741 3.97 28.67 -14.37
C PRO A 741 2.96 28.28 -15.44
N GLU A 742 1.74 28.05 -15.00
CA GLU A 742 0.57 27.77 -15.84
C GLU A 742 -0.50 28.82 -15.63
N MET A 743 -1.00 29.40 -16.73
CA MET A 743 -2.15 30.30 -16.71
C MET A 743 -3.22 29.72 -17.63
N GLU A 744 -4.36 29.33 -17.05
CA GLU A 744 -5.43 28.59 -17.71
C GLU A 744 -6.23 29.45 -18.70
N ALA A 745 -6.27 29.00 -19.95
CA ALA A 745 -7.22 29.38 -20.99
C ALA A 745 -7.09 28.41 -22.18
N PRO A 746 -8.17 28.10 -22.92
CA PRO A 746 -9.51 28.69 -22.86
C PRO A 746 -10.49 27.94 -21.95
N GLY A 747 -10.11 26.76 -21.43
CA GLY A 747 -10.81 26.07 -20.35
C GLY A 747 -10.50 26.68 -18.98
N HIS A 748 -11.30 26.32 -17.97
CA HIS A 748 -11.03 26.64 -16.56
C HIS A 748 -10.68 28.12 -16.27
N CYS A 749 -11.27 29.03 -17.04
CA CYS A 749 -10.84 30.43 -17.09
C CYS A 749 -11.84 31.39 -16.46
N LEU A 750 -12.59 30.94 -15.44
CA LEU A 750 -13.65 31.74 -14.80
C LEU A 750 -13.14 33.09 -14.27
N SER A 751 -11.85 33.20 -13.91
CA SER A 751 -11.24 34.49 -13.53
C SER A 751 -11.30 35.52 -14.67
N ILE A 752 -11.19 35.08 -15.93
CA ILE A 752 -11.29 35.93 -17.12
C ILE A 752 -12.75 36.24 -17.43
N THR A 753 -13.63 35.24 -17.45
CA THR A 753 -15.05 35.44 -17.81
C THR A 753 -15.83 36.19 -16.73
N LYS A 754 -15.43 36.13 -15.46
CA LYS A 754 -15.98 37.02 -14.42
C LYS A 754 -15.61 38.48 -14.62
N TRP A 755 -14.38 38.72 -15.05
CA TRP A 755 -13.92 40.07 -15.38
C TRP A 755 -14.60 40.59 -16.66
N LYS A 756 -14.76 39.71 -17.67
CA LYS A 756 -15.37 40.02 -18.96
C LYS A 756 -16.42 38.97 -19.35
N PRO A 757 -17.64 39.05 -18.79
CA PRO A 757 -18.70 38.07 -19.04
C PRO A 757 -19.09 37.93 -20.50
N GLU A 758 -18.91 38.99 -21.30
CA GLU A 758 -19.18 38.97 -22.74
C GLU A 758 -18.28 38.01 -23.53
N LEU A 759 -17.17 37.56 -22.95
CA LEU A 759 -16.24 36.60 -23.57
C LEU A 759 -16.57 35.15 -23.22
N ALA A 760 -17.59 34.89 -22.40
CA ALA A 760 -17.93 33.54 -21.96
C ALA A 760 -18.71 32.75 -23.03
N LEU A 761 -18.54 31.43 -23.05
CA LEU A 761 -19.51 30.49 -23.60
C LEU A 761 -20.61 30.19 -22.57
N ASP A 762 -21.67 29.47 -22.97
CA ASP A 762 -22.80 29.12 -22.09
C ASP A 762 -22.42 28.40 -20.79
N LYS A 763 -21.27 27.72 -20.74
CA LYS A 763 -20.76 27.04 -19.54
C LYS A 763 -20.11 28.01 -18.54
N GLU A 764 -19.90 29.27 -18.92
CA GLU A 764 -19.31 30.38 -18.15
C GLU A 764 -17.83 30.21 -17.75
N ASP A 765 -17.33 28.98 -17.53
CA ASP A 765 -15.91 28.70 -17.26
C ASP A 765 -15.06 28.48 -18.54
N LEU A 766 -15.67 28.61 -19.73
CA LEU A 766 -15.01 28.47 -21.02
C LEU A 766 -15.02 29.80 -21.79
N LEU A 767 -13.88 30.15 -22.38
CA LEU A 767 -13.72 31.35 -23.20
C LEU A 767 -14.27 31.15 -24.61
N ASN A 768 -15.12 32.04 -25.10
CA ASN A 768 -15.58 32.04 -26.49
C ASN A 768 -14.49 32.53 -27.44
N LEU A 769 -13.72 31.61 -28.01
CA LEU A 769 -12.60 31.90 -28.92
C LEU A 769 -13.01 32.59 -30.23
N THR A 770 -14.29 32.53 -30.63
CA THR A 770 -14.78 33.22 -31.84
C THR A 770 -15.01 34.71 -31.63
N HIS A 771 -15.11 35.15 -30.37
CA HIS A 771 -15.27 36.56 -30.05
C HIS A 771 -13.95 37.31 -30.34
N PRO A 772 -13.99 38.46 -31.05
CA PRO A 772 -12.79 39.14 -31.53
C PRO A 772 -11.84 39.61 -30.42
N ASP A 773 -12.36 39.83 -29.21
CA ASP A 773 -11.57 40.31 -28.06
C ASP A 773 -11.01 39.18 -27.17
N SER A 774 -11.37 37.91 -27.40
CA SER A 774 -10.92 36.79 -26.55
C SER A 774 -9.42 36.56 -26.63
N VAL A 775 -8.89 36.31 -27.82
CA VAL A 775 -7.45 36.07 -28.02
C VAL A 775 -6.61 37.32 -27.67
N PRO A 776 -7.00 38.56 -28.06
CA PRO A 776 -6.31 39.77 -27.60
C PRO A 776 -6.27 39.94 -26.08
N THR A 777 -7.36 39.61 -25.37
CA THR A 777 -7.41 39.69 -23.91
C THR A 777 -6.43 38.71 -23.27
N VAL A 778 -6.41 37.45 -23.71
CA VAL A 778 -5.46 36.45 -23.20
C VAL A 778 -4.01 36.85 -23.50
N LYS A 779 -3.73 37.36 -24.71
CA LYS A 779 -2.40 37.87 -25.07
C LYS A 779 -1.95 39.02 -24.16
N LYS A 780 -2.85 39.92 -23.78
CA LYS A 780 -2.56 41.03 -22.84
C LYS A 780 -2.18 40.49 -21.45
N ILE A 781 -2.85 39.46 -20.97
CA ILE A 781 -2.50 38.79 -19.71
C ILE A 781 -1.10 38.17 -19.81
N TRP A 782 -0.80 37.45 -20.91
CA TRP A 782 0.52 36.87 -21.12
C TRP A 782 1.63 37.92 -21.26
N ASP A 783 1.39 39.04 -21.95
CA ASP A 783 2.36 40.12 -22.11
C ASP A 783 2.84 40.70 -20.77
N GLU A 784 1.92 40.83 -19.80
CA GLU A 784 2.22 41.29 -18.43
C GLU A 784 3.15 40.33 -17.68
N PHE A 785 2.85 39.03 -17.71
CA PHE A 785 3.52 38.04 -16.86
C PHE A 785 4.73 37.36 -17.50
N LEU A 786 4.86 37.35 -18.84
CA LEU A 786 6.02 36.74 -19.52
C LEU A 786 7.39 37.23 -19.00
N PRO A 787 7.59 38.53 -18.69
CA PRO A 787 8.84 39.02 -18.12
C PRO A 787 9.13 38.51 -16.69
N TRP A 788 8.12 38.02 -15.96
CA TRP A 788 8.28 37.52 -14.59
C TRP A 788 8.89 36.12 -14.58
N PHE A 789 8.65 35.35 -15.65
CA PHE A 789 8.90 33.91 -15.70
C PHE A 789 10.35 33.61 -16.08
N GLN A 790 11.13 33.14 -15.10
CA GLN A 790 12.55 32.79 -15.23
C GLN A 790 12.75 31.35 -15.73
N THR A 791 11.99 30.98 -16.76
CA THR A 791 11.99 29.65 -17.40
C THR A 791 11.93 29.77 -18.92
N LYS A 792 12.47 28.76 -19.60
CA LYS A 792 12.40 28.59 -21.07
C LYS A 792 11.06 28.00 -21.55
N GLU A 793 10.25 27.45 -20.64
CA GLU A 793 8.97 26.81 -20.94
C GLU A 793 7.87 27.33 -20.00
N VAL A 794 6.69 27.59 -20.55
CA VAL A 794 5.48 28.02 -19.83
C VAL A 794 4.30 27.13 -20.23
N HIS A 795 3.31 26.97 -19.34
CA HIS A 795 2.11 26.18 -19.63
C HIS A 795 0.93 27.13 -19.85
N ILE A 796 0.14 26.90 -20.89
CA ILE A 796 -1.06 27.72 -21.17
C ILE A 796 -2.36 27.03 -20.73
N GLY A 797 -2.24 25.86 -20.09
CA GLY A 797 -3.37 25.05 -19.68
C GLY A 797 -4.01 24.36 -20.88
N ALA A 798 -5.22 24.81 -21.20
CA ALA A 798 -5.96 24.47 -22.41
C ALA A 798 -6.55 23.04 -22.38
N ASP A 799 -6.87 22.54 -21.21
CA ASP A 799 -7.64 21.32 -20.99
C ASP A 799 -9.17 21.54 -21.04
N GLU A 800 -9.89 20.42 -21.08
CA GLU A 800 -11.35 20.31 -20.94
C GLU A 800 -12.19 21.31 -21.77
N TYR A 801 -11.73 21.66 -22.96
CA TYR A 801 -12.44 22.55 -23.87
C TYR A 801 -13.41 21.79 -24.80
N ASP A 802 -14.41 22.48 -25.34
CA ASP A 802 -15.44 21.86 -26.20
C ASP A 802 -14.83 21.33 -27.51
N SER A 803 -14.85 20.01 -27.69
CA SER A 803 -14.28 19.33 -28.85
C SER A 803 -15.01 19.67 -30.17
N THR A 804 -16.23 20.21 -30.11
CA THR A 804 -16.93 20.71 -31.30
C THR A 804 -16.32 22.01 -31.85
N LEU A 805 -15.51 22.70 -31.04
CA LEU A 805 -14.79 23.94 -31.38
C LEU A 805 -13.29 23.68 -31.64
N ALA A 806 -12.91 22.45 -32.02
CA ALA A 806 -11.51 22.04 -32.19
C ALA A 806 -10.67 22.98 -33.08
N ASN A 807 -11.23 23.49 -34.19
CA ASN A 807 -10.50 24.40 -35.07
C ASN A 807 -10.15 25.73 -34.40
N ASP A 808 -11.09 26.30 -33.64
CA ASP A 808 -10.88 27.56 -32.91
C ASP A 808 -9.86 27.34 -31.79
N TYR A 809 -9.98 26.22 -31.07
CA TYR A 809 -9.02 25.79 -30.05
C TYR A 809 -7.59 25.64 -30.61
N ILE A 810 -7.42 24.87 -31.69
CA ILE A 810 -6.09 24.68 -32.32
C ILE A 810 -5.54 26.02 -32.83
N GLY A 811 -6.39 26.86 -33.41
CA GLY A 811 -6.04 28.21 -33.84
C GLY A 811 -5.49 29.05 -32.68
N PHE A 812 -6.20 29.07 -31.55
CA PHE A 812 -5.80 29.76 -30.33
C PHE A 812 -4.46 29.25 -29.78
N VAL A 813 -4.29 27.93 -29.63
CA VAL A 813 -3.06 27.32 -29.11
C VAL A 813 -1.86 27.70 -29.99
N ASN A 814 -2.00 27.56 -31.31
CA ASN A 814 -0.94 27.88 -32.26
C ASN A 814 -0.61 29.38 -32.25
N GLU A 815 -1.62 30.24 -32.22
CA GLU A 815 -1.45 31.69 -32.20
C GLU A 815 -0.79 32.17 -30.90
N LEU A 816 -1.19 31.62 -29.75
CA LEU A 816 -0.61 31.96 -28.45
C LEU A 816 0.82 31.43 -28.31
N SER A 817 1.09 30.22 -28.80
CA SER A 817 2.45 29.66 -28.89
C SER A 817 3.38 30.54 -29.73
N ALA A 818 2.93 30.95 -30.91
CA ALA A 818 3.69 31.86 -31.77
C ALA A 818 3.93 33.22 -31.10
N PHE A 819 2.92 33.78 -30.42
CA PHE A 819 3.04 35.03 -29.67
C PHE A 819 4.06 34.93 -28.54
N ILE A 820 3.94 33.93 -27.66
CA ILE A 820 4.85 33.72 -26.53
C ILE A 820 6.30 33.52 -27.02
N ASN A 821 6.48 32.79 -28.12
CA ASN A 821 7.79 32.60 -28.72
C ASN A 821 8.36 33.90 -29.29
N ALA A 822 7.56 34.69 -30.02
CA ALA A 822 7.99 35.96 -30.59
C ALA A 822 8.30 37.01 -29.51
N THR A 823 7.52 37.05 -28.42
CA THR A 823 7.65 38.04 -27.36
C THR A 823 8.80 37.73 -26.40
N ALA A 824 8.99 36.46 -26.02
CA ALA A 824 9.92 36.09 -24.95
C ALA A 824 10.86 34.92 -25.27
N GLY A 825 10.79 34.34 -26.48
CA GLY A 825 11.61 33.19 -26.87
C GLY A 825 11.31 31.91 -26.10
N LYS A 826 10.15 31.83 -25.43
CA LYS A 826 9.75 30.68 -24.61
C LYS A 826 9.00 29.66 -25.47
N ARG A 827 9.01 28.40 -25.03
CA ARG A 827 8.16 27.34 -25.61
C ARG A 827 6.92 27.14 -24.76
N VAL A 828 5.86 26.65 -25.39
CA VAL A 828 4.56 26.41 -24.76
C VAL A 828 4.35 24.93 -24.47
N ARG A 829 3.80 24.65 -23.29
CA ARG A 829 3.18 23.40 -22.89
C ARG A 829 1.66 23.55 -22.87
N ILE A 830 0.94 22.50 -23.22
CA ILE A 830 -0.51 22.37 -23.06
C ILE A 830 -0.83 21.03 -22.42
N TRP A 831 -1.99 20.92 -21.79
CA TRP A 831 -2.59 19.62 -21.53
C TRP A 831 -2.99 18.96 -22.84
N GLY A 832 -2.89 17.63 -22.90
CA GLY A 832 -3.44 16.88 -24.04
C GLY A 832 -4.96 16.90 -23.99
N THR A 833 -5.60 17.41 -25.05
CA THR A 833 -7.05 17.66 -25.12
C THR A 833 -7.63 16.96 -26.35
N GLU A 834 -8.90 16.56 -26.31
CA GLU A 834 -9.52 15.92 -27.48
C GLU A 834 -9.88 16.96 -28.55
N GLU A 835 -9.01 17.12 -29.56
CA GLU A 835 -9.20 18.10 -30.65
C GLU A 835 -9.42 17.49 -32.05
N PRO A 836 -10.59 16.87 -32.34
CA PRO A 836 -10.81 16.12 -33.58
C PRO A 836 -11.00 17.05 -34.81
N SER A 837 -9.90 17.56 -35.35
CA SER A 837 -9.85 18.41 -36.53
C SER A 837 -9.25 17.69 -37.74
N GLU A 838 -9.92 17.78 -38.89
CA GLU A 838 -9.41 17.27 -40.17
C GLU A 838 -8.58 18.32 -40.95
N THR A 839 -8.63 19.59 -40.53
CA THR A 839 -8.10 20.72 -41.31
C THR A 839 -6.90 21.41 -40.68
N LEU A 840 -6.82 21.40 -39.35
CA LEU A 840 -5.77 22.03 -38.54
C LEU A 840 -5.15 21.01 -37.59
N ALA A 841 -3.88 21.23 -37.25
CA ALA A 841 -3.15 20.47 -36.24
C ALA A 841 -2.37 21.44 -35.34
N ILE A 842 -2.14 21.03 -34.09
CA ILE A 842 -1.29 21.78 -33.16
C ILE A 842 0.15 21.79 -33.68
N ASP A 843 0.84 22.92 -33.56
CA ASP A 843 2.25 23.05 -33.96
C ASP A 843 3.11 21.99 -33.24
N PRO A 844 3.90 21.16 -33.95
CA PRO A 844 4.77 20.14 -33.34
C PRO A 844 5.81 20.67 -32.32
N ASN A 845 6.07 21.97 -32.30
CA ASN A 845 6.93 22.60 -31.30
C ASN A 845 6.25 22.81 -29.94
N VAL A 846 4.91 22.73 -29.89
CA VAL A 846 4.15 22.71 -28.63
C VAL A 846 4.38 21.38 -27.93
N ILE A 847 4.64 21.44 -26.62
CA ILE A 847 4.86 20.28 -25.77
C ILE A 847 3.51 19.83 -25.21
N ILE A 848 3.16 18.56 -25.38
CA ILE A 848 1.88 18.02 -24.91
C ILE A 848 2.09 17.27 -23.59
N GLN A 849 1.46 17.75 -22.54
CA GLN A 849 1.38 17.10 -21.24
C GLN A 849 0.18 16.16 -21.24
N HIS A 850 0.43 14.89 -21.53
CA HIS A 850 -0.63 13.88 -21.56
C HIS A 850 -1.07 13.57 -20.13
N TRP A 851 -2.37 13.69 -19.89
CA TRP A 851 -2.97 13.40 -18.59
C TRP A 851 -4.00 12.28 -18.62
N GLN A 852 -4.66 12.00 -19.74
CA GLN A 852 -5.66 10.94 -19.78
C GLN A 852 -5.83 10.31 -21.16
N TYR A 853 -5.95 8.98 -21.19
CA TYR A 853 -6.41 8.26 -22.37
C TYR A 853 -7.87 8.60 -22.70
N GLY A 854 -8.11 9.02 -23.94
CA GLY A 854 -9.39 9.55 -24.41
C GLY A 854 -9.32 11.05 -24.70
N GLN A 855 -8.51 11.79 -23.94
CA GLN A 855 -8.20 13.19 -24.25
C GLN A 855 -7.05 13.30 -25.24
N SER A 856 -6.02 12.46 -25.11
CA SER A 856 -4.98 12.34 -26.12
C SER A 856 -4.41 10.93 -26.18
N ASP A 857 -3.77 10.57 -27.31
CA ASP A 857 -3.01 9.32 -27.43
C ASP A 857 -1.50 9.65 -27.43
N PRO A 858 -0.77 9.37 -26.33
CA PRO A 858 0.63 9.72 -26.20
C PRO A 858 1.52 8.92 -27.16
N VAL A 859 1.11 7.71 -27.54
CA VAL A 859 1.85 6.86 -28.50
C VAL A 859 1.68 7.42 -29.92
N ALA A 860 0.48 7.86 -30.28
CA ALA A 860 0.22 8.51 -31.57
C ALA A 860 0.95 9.87 -31.66
N LEU A 861 0.84 10.71 -30.64
CA LEU A 861 1.53 12.00 -30.56
C LEU A 861 3.05 11.84 -30.69
N TYR A 862 3.63 10.87 -29.98
CA TYR A 862 5.05 10.55 -30.10
C TYR A 862 5.42 10.12 -31.54
N LYS A 863 4.61 9.29 -32.20
CA LYS A 863 4.85 8.91 -33.61
C LYS A 863 4.71 10.08 -34.58
N SER A 864 3.85 11.05 -34.26
CA SER A 864 3.64 12.26 -35.06
C SER A 864 4.69 13.36 -34.82
N GLY A 865 5.67 13.13 -33.93
CA GLY A 865 6.80 14.04 -33.74
C GLY A 865 6.69 14.98 -32.54
N TYR A 866 5.64 14.89 -31.71
CA TYR A 866 5.45 15.79 -30.58
C TYR A 866 6.41 15.49 -29.41
N ASN A 867 6.76 16.54 -28.69
CA ASN A 867 7.37 16.40 -27.37
C ASN A 867 6.27 16.15 -26.35
N ILE A 868 6.39 15.08 -25.55
CA ILE A 868 5.37 14.71 -24.58
C ILE A 868 5.91 14.63 -23.15
N ILE A 869 5.02 14.86 -22.18
CA ILE A 869 5.26 14.68 -20.75
C ILE A 869 4.19 13.71 -20.22
N ASN A 870 4.59 12.72 -19.45
CA ASN A 870 3.69 11.76 -18.81
C ASN A 870 3.15 12.32 -17.49
N THR A 871 1.86 12.63 -17.47
CA THR A 871 1.13 13.04 -16.26
C THR A 871 -0.16 12.22 -16.17
N GLU A 872 -0.12 10.98 -16.64
CA GLU A 872 -1.31 10.13 -16.75
C GLU A 872 -1.99 9.98 -15.39
N ASP A 873 -3.28 10.27 -15.38
CA ASP A 873 -4.13 10.51 -14.23
C ASP A 873 -4.21 9.29 -13.30
N TRP A 874 -4.28 8.09 -13.87
CA TRP A 874 -4.31 6.86 -13.10
C TRP A 874 -3.10 6.77 -12.17
N TRP A 875 -1.87 6.96 -12.61
CA TRP A 875 -0.72 6.86 -11.67
C TRP A 875 -0.37 8.18 -10.98
N ALA A 876 -0.58 9.33 -11.64
CA ALA A 876 0.03 10.60 -11.26
C ALA A 876 -0.83 11.46 -10.33
N TYR A 877 -2.16 11.28 -10.35
CA TYR A 877 -3.07 12.25 -9.73
C TYR A 877 -3.44 11.89 -8.30
N MET A 878 -3.58 12.94 -7.49
CA MET A 878 -4.29 12.94 -6.22
C MET A 878 -5.27 14.10 -6.22
N SER A 879 -6.39 13.92 -5.53
CA SER A 879 -7.34 15.01 -5.31
C SER A 879 -7.68 15.08 -3.82
N ILE A 880 -7.31 16.19 -3.19
CA ILE A 880 -7.29 16.32 -1.73
C ILE A 880 -8.72 16.27 -1.19
N LYS A 881 -8.96 15.38 -0.23
CA LYS A 881 -10.27 15.06 0.37
C LYS A 881 -11.35 14.65 -0.64
N ASN A 882 -10.93 14.12 -1.78
CA ASN A 882 -11.79 13.62 -2.82
C ASN A 882 -11.79 12.09 -2.87
N ASP A 883 -12.84 11.50 -3.44
CA ASP A 883 -12.94 10.09 -3.81
C ASP A 883 -13.61 9.91 -5.18
N HIS A 884 -13.63 10.98 -5.97
CA HIS A 884 -14.15 11.02 -7.32
C HIS A 884 -13.31 10.17 -8.28
N SER A 885 -13.99 9.54 -9.23
CA SER A 885 -13.42 9.09 -10.49
C SER A 885 -14.10 9.92 -11.57
N PRO A 886 -13.48 11.02 -12.03
CA PRO A 886 -14.08 11.89 -13.05
C PRO A 886 -14.41 11.13 -14.31
N ILE A 887 -13.50 10.25 -14.71
CA ILE A 887 -13.69 9.38 -15.84
C ILE A 887 -13.21 7.98 -15.43
N LEU A 888 -14.06 6.98 -15.65
CA LEU A 888 -13.70 5.58 -15.37
C LEU A 888 -12.54 5.16 -16.28
N PRO A 889 -11.54 4.41 -15.77
CA PRO A 889 -11.52 3.70 -14.50
C PRO A 889 -10.59 4.30 -13.43
N ALA A 890 -10.16 5.57 -13.54
CA ALA A 890 -9.13 6.14 -12.66
C ALA A 890 -9.75 6.85 -11.45
N PRO A 891 -9.75 6.25 -10.23
CA PRO A 891 -10.07 7.00 -9.02
C PRO A 891 -8.86 7.82 -8.59
N TYR A 892 -9.11 9.07 -8.19
CA TYR A 892 -8.09 9.97 -7.64
C TYR A 892 -8.08 9.84 -6.12
N PRO A 893 -7.06 9.18 -5.54
CA PRO A 893 -6.96 9.03 -4.10
C PRO A 893 -6.59 10.35 -3.42
N GLN A 894 -6.95 10.49 -2.14
CA GLN A 894 -6.52 11.63 -1.31
C GLN A 894 -4.98 11.67 -1.11
N PHE A 895 -4.35 10.51 -0.98
CA PHE A 895 -2.89 10.37 -0.83
C PHE A 895 -2.31 9.67 -2.05
N PHE A 896 -1.05 9.97 -2.39
CA PHE A 896 -0.37 9.33 -3.50
C PHE A 896 -0.41 7.80 -3.41
N ASN A 897 -0.88 7.13 -4.47
CA ASN A 897 -0.95 5.67 -4.47
C ASN A 897 0.37 5.04 -4.94
N GLU A 898 1.25 4.76 -3.98
CA GLU A 898 2.57 4.17 -4.21
C GLU A 898 2.51 2.84 -4.98
N THR A 899 1.44 2.07 -4.80
CA THR A 899 1.30 0.77 -5.48
C THR A 899 1.23 0.92 -7.00
N ARG A 900 0.71 2.04 -7.51
CA ARG A 900 0.63 2.31 -8.96
C ARG A 900 2.01 2.55 -9.58
N VAL A 901 2.97 3.04 -8.80
CA VAL A 901 4.37 3.23 -9.22
C VAL A 901 5.22 1.97 -8.97
N LEU A 902 4.97 1.23 -7.89
CA LEU A 902 5.72 0.02 -7.57
C LEU A 902 5.27 -1.20 -8.41
N ASN A 903 3.99 -1.24 -8.80
CA ASN A 903 3.32 -2.32 -9.53
C ASN A 903 2.45 -1.74 -10.67
N PHE A 904 3.10 -1.14 -11.67
CA PHE A 904 2.44 -0.50 -12.80
C PHE A 904 1.47 -1.46 -13.51
N GLY A 905 0.29 -0.97 -13.87
CA GLY A 905 -0.76 -1.79 -14.50
C GLY A 905 -1.23 -2.97 -13.66
N GLY A 906 -1.05 -2.89 -12.33
CA GLY A 906 -1.42 -3.97 -11.40
C GLY A 906 -0.52 -5.21 -11.47
N ARG A 907 0.65 -5.14 -12.12
CA ARG A 907 1.59 -6.27 -12.21
C ARG A 907 2.67 -6.18 -11.14
N GLY A 908 2.72 -7.18 -10.26
CA GLY A 908 3.72 -7.28 -9.19
C GLY A 908 5.15 -7.11 -9.70
N GLY A 909 5.88 -6.16 -9.11
CA GLY A 909 7.30 -5.88 -9.41
C GLY A 909 7.57 -5.15 -10.72
N TRP A 910 6.55 -4.77 -11.51
CA TRP A 910 6.72 -3.93 -12.68
C TRP A 910 6.72 -2.44 -12.28
N GLN A 911 7.86 -1.95 -11.82
CA GLN A 911 7.98 -0.56 -11.39
C GLN A 911 7.83 0.41 -12.57
N TRP A 912 6.96 1.40 -12.39
CA TRP A 912 6.68 2.46 -13.35
C TRP A 912 7.97 3.22 -13.74
N GLU A 913 7.99 3.72 -14.96
CA GLU A 913 8.97 4.69 -15.46
C GLU A 913 8.30 5.58 -16.52
N PRO A 914 8.80 6.79 -16.80
CA PRO A 914 8.08 7.80 -17.60
C PRO A 914 7.64 7.38 -19.01
N SER A 915 8.21 6.34 -19.63
CA SER A 915 7.74 5.80 -20.92
C SER A 915 6.49 4.91 -20.83
N LEU A 916 6.07 4.57 -19.61
CA LEU A 916 4.88 3.78 -19.33
C LEU A 916 3.67 4.70 -19.11
N PHE A 917 2.83 4.80 -20.12
CA PHE A 917 1.62 5.63 -20.13
C PHE A 917 0.37 4.79 -19.88
N ASN A 918 0.16 3.67 -20.60
CA ASN A 918 -1.13 2.96 -20.55
C ASN A 918 -1.18 1.90 -19.44
N PRO A 919 -1.94 2.07 -18.34
CA PRO A 919 -2.04 1.06 -17.30
C PRO A 919 -3.00 -0.09 -17.66
N VAL A 920 -3.78 0.03 -18.75
CA VAL A 920 -4.80 -0.95 -19.16
C VAL A 920 -4.30 -1.79 -20.35
N ASN A 921 -4.01 -1.14 -21.48
CA ASN A 921 -3.42 -1.79 -22.65
C ASN A 921 -1.89 -1.75 -22.55
N LEU A 922 -1.34 -2.73 -21.83
CA LEU A 922 0.09 -2.81 -21.51
C LEU A 922 1.00 -3.00 -22.74
N THR A 923 0.43 -3.20 -23.93
CA THR A 923 1.17 -3.24 -25.19
C THR A 923 1.38 -1.86 -25.83
N GLU A 924 0.62 -0.85 -25.41
CA GLU A 924 0.70 0.52 -25.90
C GLU A 924 1.56 1.38 -24.97
N GLN A 925 2.87 1.21 -25.08
CA GLN A 925 3.85 2.01 -24.36
C GLN A 925 4.82 2.68 -25.32
N LEU A 926 5.48 3.74 -24.85
CA LEU A 926 6.63 4.26 -25.57
C LEU A 926 7.83 3.33 -25.39
N PRO A 927 8.78 3.30 -26.34
CA PRO A 927 10.07 2.69 -26.10
C PRO A 927 10.76 3.35 -24.90
N SER A 928 11.39 2.58 -24.03
CA SER A 928 12.18 3.14 -22.93
C SER A 928 13.32 3.98 -23.46
N GLY A 929 13.58 5.12 -22.80
CA GLY A 929 14.53 6.10 -23.31
C GLY A 929 14.17 6.67 -24.69
N ALA A 930 12.89 6.66 -25.07
CA ALA A 930 12.37 7.17 -26.35
C ALA A 930 13.02 8.51 -26.74
N ALA A 931 14.01 8.41 -27.62
CA ALA A 931 14.82 9.51 -28.10
C ALA A 931 14.24 10.16 -29.35
N VAL A 932 14.69 11.39 -29.60
CA VAL A 932 14.46 12.12 -30.86
C VAL A 932 15.12 11.36 -32.00
N GLY A 933 14.31 10.80 -32.90
CA GLY A 933 14.74 10.45 -34.26
C GLY A 933 14.20 11.51 -35.23
N LYS A 934 14.78 11.66 -36.43
CA LYS A 934 14.24 12.58 -37.46
C LYS A 934 12.76 12.33 -37.85
N GLU A 935 12.19 11.21 -37.41
CA GLU A 935 10.83 10.75 -37.72
C GLU A 935 9.97 10.48 -36.45
N LYS A 936 10.45 10.78 -35.23
CA LYS A 936 9.74 10.49 -33.97
C LYS A 936 9.92 11.61 -32.93
N GLY A 937 8.91 11.78 -32.07
CA GLY A 937 8.87 12.75 -30.99
C GLY A 937 9.84 12.45 -29.84
N ASN A 938 9.66 13.09 -28.69
CA ASN A 938 10.51 12.92 -27.51
C ASN A 938 9.68 12.79 -26.24
N ASN A 939 10.02 11.82 -25.38
CA ASN A 939 9.47 11.78 -24.03
C ASN A 939 10.38 12.60 -23.10
N LYS A 940 9.88 13.73 -22.60
CA LYS A 940 10.64 14.61 -21.69
C LYS A 940 10.76 14.03 -20.28
N GLY A 941 9.79 13.22 -19.84
CA GLY A 941 9.71 12.68 -18.49
C GLY A 941 8.29 12.73 -17.94
N ALA A 942 8.15 13.07 -16.65
CA ALA A 942 6.88 12.95 -15.96
C ALA A 942 6.64 13.99 -14.86
N ILE A 943 5.37 14.22 -14.56
CA ILE A 943 4.90 15.13 -13.51
C ILE A 943 3.80 14.43 -12.70
N LEU A 944 3.86 14.48 -11.37
CA LEU A 944 2.76 14.08 -10.48
C LEU A 944 1.92 15.31 -10.10
N ALA A 945 0.61 15.16 -9.85
CA ALA A 945 -0.29 16.30 -9.67
C ALA A 945 -1.20 16.17 -8.45
N ALA A 946 -1.22 17.21 -7.60
CA ALA A 946 -2.14 17.33 -6.48
C ALA A 946 -3.18 18.43 -6.74
N TRP A 947 -4.43 18.02 -6.90
CA TRP A 947 -5.57 18.88 -7.18
C TRP A 947 -6.39 19.23 -5.92
N ASN A 948 -7.04 20.40 -5.93
CA ASN A 948 -7.93 20.87 -4.86
C ASN A 948 -9.39 21.03 -5.36
N ASP A 949 -9.95 19.98 -5.96
CA ASP A 949 -11.30 19.98 -6.54
C ASP A 949 -12.42 20.35 -5.55
N ASN A 950 -12.17 20.21 -4.25
CA ASN A 950 -13.12 20.52 -3.18
C ASN A 950 -13.06 21.97 -2.69
N GLY A 951 -12.18 22.79 -3.27
CA GLY A 951 -12.15 24.22 -3.05
C GLY A 951 -11.18 24.65 -1.94
N PRO A 952 -11.09 25.97 -1.70
CA PRO A 952 -10.04 26.58 -0.89
C PRO A 952 -10.16 26.28 0.61
N ASP A 953 -11.37 26.01 1.10
CA ASP A 953 -11.73 25.75 2.49
C ASP A 953 -11.78 24.26 2.84
N ALA A 954 -11.71 23.38 1.84
CA ALA A 954 -11.75 21.94 2.07
C ALA A 954 -10.46 21.44 2.75
N SER A 955 -9.30 22.01 2.43
CA SER A 955 -7.99 21.51 2.89
C SER A 955 -7.16 22.62 3.52
N THR A 956 -6.14 22.25 4.30
CA THR A 956 -5.05 23.16 4.70
C THR A 956 -3.87 23.07 3.74
N GLN A 957 -2.99 24.06 3.73
CA GLN A 957 -1.74 24.01 2.94
C GLN A 957 -0.91 22.74 3.22
N LEU A 958 -0.80 22.34 4.50
CA LEU A 958 -0.02 21.15 4.89
C LEU A 958 -0.67 19.83 4.44
N GLU A 959 -1.98 19.77 4.22
CA GLU A 959 -2.63 18.59 3.64
C GLU A 959 -2.19 18.35 2.19
N ALA A 960 -1.86 19.42 1.45
CA ALA A 960 -1.26 19.27 0.13
C ALA A 960 0.14 18.63 0.20
N TYR A 961 0.95 19.02 1.20
CA TYR A 961 2.21 18.34 1.46
C TYR A 961 1.98 16.87 1.84
N TYR A 962 1.04 16.56 2.73
CA TYR A 962 0.77 15.16 3.13
C TYR A 962 0.33 14.28 1.96
N ALA A 963 -0.45 14.82 1.01
CA ALA A 963 -0.83 14.12 -0.21
C ALA A 963 0.40 13.70 -1.04
N VAL A 964 1.35 14.61 -1.23
CA VAL A 964 2.53 14.39 -2.09
C VAL A 964 3.77 13.90 -1.36
N ARG A 965 3.76 13.87 -0.01
CA ARG A 965 4.92 13.58 0.86
C ARG A 965 5.64 12.32 0.41
N ARG A 966 4.91 11.24 0.15
CA ARG A 966 5.48 9.94 -0.27
C ARG A 966 5.56 9.79 -1.80
N GLY A 967 4.77 10.57 -2.55
CA GLY A 967 4.78 10.56 -4.02
C GLY A 967 6.01 11.21 -4.63
N ILE A 968 6.41 12.40 -4.15
CA ILE A 968 7.61 13.12 -4.63
C ILE A 968 8.87 12.24 -4.63
N PRO A 969 9.32 11.68 -3.49
CA PRO A 969 10.51 10.84 -3.46
C PRO A 969 10.42 9.60 -4.36
N LEU A 970 9.24 8.98 -4.45
CA LEU A 970 9.04 7.75 -5.22
C LEU A 970 9.07 8.02 -6.74
N VAL A 971 8.33 9.03 -7.19
CA VAL A 971 8.29 9.44 -8.60
C VAL A 971 9.63 10.01 -9.03
N ALA A 972 10.28 10.82 -8.20
CA ALA A 972 11.62 11.32 -8.47
C ALA A 972 12.62 10.16 -8.63
N ALA A 973 12.55 9.16 -7.75
CA ALA A 973 13.41 7.98 -7.84
C ALA A 973 13.19 7.18 -9.13
N ARG A 974 11.94 6.95 -9.54
CA ARG A 974 11.63 6.19 -10.76
C ARG A 974 11.90 6.97 -12.04
N ALA A 975 11.63 8.27 -12.07
CA ALA A 975 11.95 9.13 -13.21
C ALA A 975 13.47 9.39 -13.34
N TRP A 976 14.20 9.42 -12.22
CA TRP A 976 15.66 9.48 -12.20
C TRP A 976 16.29 8.17 -12.70
N SER A 977 15.87 7.03 -12.17
CA SER A 977 16.43 5.73 -12.59
C SER A 977 16.01 5.35 -14.01
N GLY A 978 14.77 5.68 -14.43
CA GLY A 978 14.20 5.18 -15.67
C GLY A 978 14.20 3.66 -15.72
N LYS A 979 14.37 3.09 -16.91
CA LYS A 979 14.55 1.63 -17.07
C LYS A 979 15.99 1.20 -16.83
N ARG A 980 16.96 2.07 -17.11
CA ARG A 980 18.40 1.74 -17.02
C ARG A 980 18.93 1.67 -15.58
N GLY A 981 18.32 2.41 -14.67
CA GLY A 981 18.81 2.62 -13.31
C GLY A 981 18.34 1.55 -12.32
N VAL A 982 18.80 1.71 -11.08
CA VAL A 982 18.49 0.78 -9.99
C VAL A 982 17.00 0.84 -9.66
N ARG A 983 16.38 -0.33 -9.50
CA ARG A 983 14.99 -0.48 -9.05
C ARG A 983 14.89 -0.23 -7.55
N ILE A 984 13.73 0.26 -7.13
CA ILE A 984 13.43 0.48 -5.72
C ILE A 984 13.29 -0.87 -5.01
N GLU A 985 13.88 -1.02 -3.83
CA GLU A 985 13.72 -2.21 -3.02
C GLU A 985 12.42 -2.11 -2.23
N THR A 986 11.40 -2.90 -2.58
CA THR A 986 10.06 -2.78 -1.97
C THR A 986 10.03 -3.21 -0.49
N GLY A 987 11.02 -3.99 -0.03
CA GLY A 987 11.09 -4.46 1.36
C GLY A 987 11.53 -3.41 2.38
N THR A 988 12.17 -2.31 1.94
CA THR A 988 12.68 -1.24 2.82
C THR A 988 12.14 0.15 2.47
N ILE A 989 11.28 0.24 1.45
CA ILE A 989 10.84 1.52 0.90
C ILE A 989 10.00 2.33 1.88
N ASN A 990 9.15 1.67 2.69
CA ASN A 990 8.27 2.37 3.62
C ASN A 990 9.08 3.11 4.70
N GLU A 991 10.02 2.40 5.32
CA GLU A 991 10.89 2.95 6.35
C GLU A 991 11.82 4.02 5.76
N SER A 992 12.33 3.81 4.55
CA SER A 992 13.17 4.79 3.85
C SER A 992 12.44 6.08 3.51
N LEU A 993 11.20 5.99 3.02
CA LEU A 993 10.38 7.17 2.69
C LEU A 993 10.14 8.02 3.93
N ASP A 994 9.68 7.42 5.02
CA ASP A 994 9.36 8.16 6.24
C ASP A 994 10.60 8.73 6.92
N PHE A 995 11.69 7.97 6.94
CA PHE A 995 12.97 8.42 7.49
C PHE A 995 13.55 9.59 6.68
N LEU A 996 13.74 9.42 5.37
CA LEU A 996 14.38 10.44 4.54
C LEU A 996 13.54 11.70 4.40
N ALA A 997 12.20 11.57 4.32
CA ALA A 997 11.32 12.73 4.25
C ALA A 997 11.46 13.64 5.46
N ALA A 998 11.59 13.04 6.66
CA ALA A 998 11.81 13.78 7.88
C ALA A 998 13.23 14.40 7.94
N GLN A 999 14.23 13.82 7.28
CA GLN A 999 15.63 14.29 7.39
C GLN A 999 16.06 15.27 6.30
N ALA A 1000 15.17 15.67 5.38
CA ALA A 1000 15.49 16.66 4.35
C ALA A 1000 15.80 18.03 5.00
N PRO A 1001 17.02 18.59 4.84
CA PRO A 1001 17.40 19.86 5.47
C PRO A 1001 16.76 21.07 4.77
N GLY A 1002 16.67 22.20 5.48
CA GLY A 1002 16.21 23.49 4.95
C GLY A 1002 14.69 23.64 4.83
N GLN A 1003 13.93 22.78 5.51
CA GLN A 1003 12.47 22.75 5.56
C GLN A 1003 11.96 22.07 6.84
N ASN A 1004 10.73 22.40 7.27
CA ASN A 1004 10.04 21.71 8.36
C ASN A 1004 8.55 21.48 8.04
N LEU A 1005 8.24 20.88 6.90
CA LEU A 1005 6.86 20.57 6.46
C LEU A 1005 6.16 19.54 7.37
N ASP A 1006 6.91 18.64 8.01
CA ASP A 1006 6.37 17.76 9.06
C ASP A 1006 6.10 18.52 10.39
N ARG A 1007 6.49 19.80 10.48
CA ARG A 1007 6.32 20.67 11.65
C ARG A 1007 6.79 19.98 12.93
N ARG A 1008 8.01 19.45 12.88
CA ARG A 1008 8.63 18.71 14.00
C ARG A 1008 9.15 19.68 15.04
N ILE A 1009 9.08 19.25 16.30
CA ILE A 1009 9.69 19.92 17.44
C ILE A 1009 10.94 19.13 17.85
N THR A 1010 12.11 19.71 17.61
CA THR A 1010 13.41 19.07 17.91
C THR A 1010 14.02 19.56 19.23
N ASN A 1011 13.64 20.76 19.68
CA ASN A 1011 14.15 21.36 20.91
C ASN A 1011 13.18 21.13 22.07
N GLN A 1012 13.59 20.35 23.08
CA GLN A 1012 12.79 20.05 24.28
C GLN A 1012 13.42 20.69 25.52
N THR A 1013 12.59 21.20 26.44
CA THR A 1013 13.04 21.61 27.77
C THR A 1013 13.34 20.38 28.65
N ASP A 1014 14.19 20.54 29.67
CA ASP A 1014 14.48 19.46 30.62
C ASP A 1014 13.25 18.99 31.41
N GLU A 1015 12.26 19.87 31.56
CA GLU A 1015 10.97 19.55 32.18
C GLU A 1015 10.11 18.69 31.25
N ALA A 1016 9.98 19.07 29.98
CA ALA A 1016 9.27 18.28 28.97
C ALA A 1016 9.91 16.89 28.81
N ARG A 1017 11.24 16.82 28.75
CA ARG A 1017 11.99 15.56 28.65
C ARG A 1017 11.72 14.63 29.84
N ARG A 1018 11.65 15.15 31.06
CA ARG A 1018 11.33 14.37 32.27
C ARG A 1018 9.92 13.79 32.25
N GLN A 1019 8.97 14.47 31.60
CA GLN A 1019 7.58 14.03 31.44
C GLN A 1019 7.36 13.20 30.16
N GLY A 1020 8.41 12.93 29.38
CA GLY A 1020 8.31 12.27 28.08
C GLY A 1020 7.46 13.04 27.07
N ALA A 1021 7.38 14.37 27.23
CA ALA A 1021 6.64 15.32 26.40
C ALA A 1021 7.57 16.07 25.44
N LEU A 1022 7.02 16.56 24.33
CA LEU A 1022 7.69 17.51 23.45
C LEU A 1022 7.70 18.91 24.06
N ILE A 1023 6.55 19.34 24.59
CA ILE A 1023 6.37 20.63 25.26
C ILE A 1023 5.63 20.37 26.57
N SER A 1024 6.08 21.01 27.65
CA SER A 1024 5.34 21.08 28.91
C SER A 1024 5.44 22.50 29.44
N TRP A 1025 4.30 23.12 29.69
CA TRP A 1025 4.19 24.50 30.14
C TRP A 1025 3.03 24.63 31.14
N THR A 1026 3.25 25.38 32.21
CA THR A 1026 2.24 25.72 33.21
C THR A 1026 2.29 27.21 33.52
N ARG A 1027 1.13 27.81 33.76
CA ARG A 1027 1.01 29.24 34.05
C ARG A 1027 1.27 29.50 35.54
N GLY A 1028 2.40 30.13 35.88
CA GLY A 1028 2.63 30.77 37.19
C GLY A 1028 4.10 30.96 37.63
N ASN A 1029 4.32 31.95 38.53
CA ASN A 1029 5.48 32.14 39.43
C ASN A 1029 6.87 32.55 38.88
N ASP A 1030 7.03 32.80 37.59
CA ASP A 1030 8.12 33.65 37.12
C ASP A 1030 7.77 35.12 37.41
N GLY A 1031 8.69 35.89 38.00
CA GLY A 1031 8.46 37.26 38.46
C GLY A 1031 8.13 38.31 37.39
N SER A 1032 7.55 37.93 36.25
CA SER A 1032 7.01 38.80 35.22
C SER A 1032 5.50 38.60 35.07
N THR A 1033 4.76 38.71 36.18
CA THR A 1033 3.32 38.94 36.13
C THR A 1033 3.05 40.40 35.76
N THR A 1034 2.53 40.65 34.56
CA THR A 1034 1.36 41.52 34.49
C THR A 1034 0.14 40.61 34.39
N ASP A 1035 -0.76 40.75 35.36
CA ASP A 1035 -2.01 40.02 35.56
C ASP A 1035 -3.07 40.34 34.47
N ASP A 1036 -2.62 40.81 33.31
CA ASP A 1036 -3.45 41.53 32.33
C ASP A 1036 -3.79 40.69 31.09
N GLY A 1037 -3.65 39.37 31.15
CA GLY A 1037 -3.95 38.50 30.00
C GLY A 1037 -2.98 38.67 28.82
N GLY A 1038 -1.73 39.05 29.11
CA GLY A 1038 -0.67 39.29 28.14
C GLY A 1038 -0.25 38.08 27.29
N GLU A 1039 0.48 38.38 26.23
CA GLU A 1039 1.01 37.44 25.25
C GLU A 1039 2.20 36.64 25.81
N VAL A 1040 2.17 35.31 25.70
CA VAL A 1040 3.23 34.39 26.13
C VAL A 1040 3.82 33.73 24.90
N HIS A 1041 5.13 33.88 24.68
CA HIS A 1041 5.85 33.24 23.58
C HIS A 1041 6.50 31.93 24.04
N LEU A 1042 6.04 30.81 23.50
CA LEU A 1042 6.65 29.50 23.66
C LEU A 1042 7.79 29.27 22.65
N GLY A 1043 7.66 29.82 21.44
CA GLY A 1043 8.71 29.80 20.42
C GLY A 1043 8.89 28.48 19.68
N TYR A 1044 7.86 27.62 19.65
CA TYR A 1044 7.92 26.31 18.97
C TYR A 1044 7.23 26.30 17.60
N GLY A 1045 6.65 27.41 17.14
CA GLY A 1045 5.90 27.43 15.88
C GLY A 1045 4.63 26.57 15.97
N SER A 1046 4.54 25.56 15.13
CA SER A 1046 3.40 24.63 15.10
C SER A 1046 3.88 23.18 15.12
N LYS A 1047 2.99 22.26 15.54
CA LYS A 1047 3.23 20.81 15.49
C LYS A 1047 2.29 20.14 14.51
N GLY A 1048 2.88 19.49 13.51
CA GLY A 1048 2.18 18.66 12.52
C GLY A 1048 1.62 17.39 13.13
N VAL A 1049 0.79 16.68 12.37
CA VAL A 1049 0.05 15.47 12.78
C VAL A 1049 0.91 14.40 13.50
N ASN A 1050 0.26 13.44 14.16
CA ASN A 1050 0.83 12.43 15.06
C ASN A 1050 1.25 13.02 16.43
N TYR A 1051 0.29 13.60 17.16
CA TYR A 1051 0.53 14.13 18.51
C TYR A 1051 -0.72 14.08 19.40
N THR A 1052 -0.49 14.32 20.69
CA THR A 1052 -1.53 14.59 21.68
C THR A 1052 -1.25 15.93 22.35
N LEU A 1053 -2.20 16.86 22.31
CA LEU A 1053 -2.16 18.16 22.97
C LEU A 1053 -3.17 18.16 24.11
N ALA A 1054 -2.72 18.38 25.34
CA ALA A 1054 -3.59 18.59 26.51
C ALA A 1054 -3.51 20.03 27.01
N LEU A 1055 -4.67 20.63 27.23
CA LEU A 1055 -4.85 21.99 27.72
C LEU A 1055 -5.72 21.96 28.98
N SER A 1056 -5.27 22.60 30.06
CA SER A 1056 -6.14 22.95 31.18
C SER A 1056 -6.60 24.38 31.01
N VAL A 1057 -7.91 24.61 30.87
CA VAL A 1057 -8.48 25.89 30.47
C VAL A 1057 -9.53 26.38 31.47
N THR A 1058 -9.55 27.68 31.72
CA THR A 1058 -10.41 28.36 32.71
C THR A 1058 -11.19 29.54 32.13
N GLY A 1059 -10.94 29.90 30.88
CA GLY A 1059 -11.54 31.05 30.19
C GLY A 1059 -11.02 31.20 28.77
N PRO A 1060 -11.33 32.31 28.08
CA PRO A 1060 -10.93 32.55 26.69
C PRO A 1060 -9.42 32.56 26.46
N PHE A 1061 -9.00 32.05 25.31
CA PHE A 1061 -7.60 32.05 24.87
C PHE A 1061 -7.48 31.98 23.36
N THR A 1062 -6.29 32.34 22.86
CA THR A 1062 -5.87 32.03 21.50
C THR A 1062 -4.48 31.43 21.54
N LEU A 1063 -4.32 30.24 20.98
CA LEU A 1063 -3.02 29.70 20.59
C LEU A 1063 -2.78 30.06 19.12
N SER A 1064 -1.60 30.55 18.77
CA SER A 1064 -1.28 30.92 17.37
C SER A 1064 0.13 30.50 16.97
N SER A 1065 0.29 30.29 15.67
CA SER A 1065 1.54 30.11 14.94
C SER A 1065 1.37 30.73 13.54
N ASP A 1066 2.42 30.72 12.72
CA ASP A 1066 2.34 31.21 11.33
C ASP A 1066 1.33 30.43 10.47
N ASP A 1067 1.10 29.14 10.78
CA ASP A 1067 0.21 28.28 9.99
C ASP A 1067 -1.27 28.40 10.38
N ALA A 1068 -1.56 28.63 11.66
CA ALA A 1068 -2.90 28.40 12.21
C ALA A 1068 -3.12 29.05 13.59
N THR A 1069 -4.38 29.13 14.00
CA THR A 1069 -4.79 29.49 15.37
C THR A 1069 -5.82 28.53 15.94
N LEU A 1070 -5.83 28.38 17.26
CA LEU A 1070 -6.89 27.71 18.02
C LEU A 1070 -7.41 28.70 19.06
N THR A 1071 -8.67 29.12 18.91
CA THR A 1071 -9.27 30.15 19.75
C THR A 1071 -10.47 29.59 20.52
N MET A 1072 -10.54 29.91 21.81
CA MET A 1072 -11.74 29.73 22.62
C MET A 1072 -12.34 31.09 22.98
N SER A 1073 -13.57 31.36 22.54
CA SER A 1073 -14.30 32.60 22.82
C SER A 1073 -14.98 32.60 24.19
N GLY A 1074 -15.50 33.77 24.60
CA GLY A 1074 -16.17 33.98 25.89
C GLY A 1074 -17.42 33.14 26.13
N ASP A 1075 -18.08 32.70 25.06
CA ASP A 1075 -19.24 31.80 25.07
C ASP A 1075 -18.87 30.31 25.04
N GLY A 1076 -17.57 29.99 25.05
CA GLY A 1076 -17.06 28.63 25.05
C GLY A 1076 -16.93 27.99 23.66
N SER A 1077 -17.15 28.72 22.55
CA SER A 1077 -16.89 28.18 21.21
C SER A 1077 -15.39 27.97 21.00
N LEU A 1078 -15.02 26.77 20.54
CA LEU A 1078 -13.63 26.40 20.23
C LEU A 1078 -13.47 26.30 18.71
N VAL A 1079 -12.63 27.15 18.13
CA VAL A 1079 -12.48 27.30 16.67
C VAL A 1079 -11.02 27.16 16.28
N PHE A 1080 -10.74 26.25 15.35
CA PHE A 1080 -9.47 26.14 14.65
C PHE A 1080 -9.53 27.01 13.39
N VAL A 1081 -8.53 27.85 13.15
CA VAL A 1081 -8.44 28.66 11.93
C VAL A 1081 -7.14 28.34 11.21
N ALA A 1082 -7.24 28.02 9.93
CA ALA A 1082 -6.09 27.78 9.05
C ALA A 1082 -6.38 28.38 7.67
N ASP A 1083 -5.36 28.99 7.06
CA ASP A 1083 -5.45 29.62 5.73
C ASP A 1083 -6.58 30.67 5.60
N GLY A 1084 -6.97 31.31 6.71
CA GLY A 1084 -8.08 32.27 6.75
C GLY A 1084 -9.48 31.65 6.88
N TRP A 1085 -9.58 30.32 6.95
CA TRP A 1085 -10.85 29.59 7.10
C TRP A 1085 -11.07 29.10 8.52
N GLU A 1086 -12.31 29.22 9.01
CA GLU A 1086 -12.71 28.81 10.35
C GLU A 1086 -13.34 27.41 10.37
N TYR A 1087 -12.83 26.57 11.26
CA TYR A 1087 -13.30 25.21 11.50
C TYR A 1087 -13.72 25.10 12.97
N PRO A 1088 -15.02 25.31 13.29
CA PRO A 1088 -15.50 25.16 14.66
C PRO A 1088 -15.48 23.70 15.10
N LEU A 1089 -15.32 23.46 16.40
CA LEU A 1089 -15.53 22.14 17.00
C LEU A 1089 -16.98 21.71 16.79
N ARG A 1090 -17.19 20.55 16.18
CA ARG A 1090 -18.53 20.02 15.87
C ARG A 1090 -18.81 18.70 16.60
N SER A 1091 -20.09 18.49 16.89
CA SER A 1091 -20.59 17.28 17.53
C SER A 1091 -20.60 16.09 16.57
N VAL A 1092 -19.72 15.13 16.85
CA VAL A 1092 -19.51 13.93 16.04
C VAL A 1092 -19.64 12.71 16.95
N ALA A 1093 -20.17 11.60 16.44
CA ALA A 1093 -20.18 10.32 17.14
C ALA A 1093 -18.78 9.68 17.11
N GLU A 1094 -18.35 9.09 18.23
CA GLU A 1094 -16.98 8.59 18.37
C GLU A 1094 -16.59 7.56 17.30
N GLY A 1095 -17.56 6.73 16.91
CA GLY A 1095 -17.44 5.65 15.91
C GLY A 1095 -17.60 6.07 14.44
N ASP A 1096 -17.90 7.33 14.14
CA ASP A 1096 -18.00 7.81 12.75
C ASP A 1096 -16.60 8.09 12.16
N GLY A 1097 -16.44 8.06 10.84
CA GLY A 1097 -15.20 8.52 10.18
C GLY A 1097 -14.07 7.49 10.07
N PHE A 1098 -14.37 6.19 10.16
CA PHE A 1098 -13.40 5.09 10.03
C PHE A 1098 -13.54 4.31 8.72
N ASP A 1099 -13.93 4.98 7.62
CA ASP A 1099 -13.93 4.36 6.28
C ASP A 1099 -12.48 4.02 5.87
N PRO A 1100 -12.12 2.75 5.68
CA PRO A 1100 -10.77 2.37 5.27
C PRO A 1100 -10.32 2.94 3.92
N GLY A 1101 -11.26 3.31 3.04
CA GLY A 1101 -10.98 3.90 1.73
C GLY A 1101 -10.93 5.44 1.75
N ALA A 1102 -11.43 6.08 2.81
CA ALA A 1102 -11.43 7.52 2.99
C ALA A 1102 -11.32 7.87 4.50
N PRO A 1103 -10.13 7.68 5.11
CA PRO A 1103 -9.94 7.91 6.54
C PRO A 1103 -10.34 9.32 6.97
N GLY A 1104 -11.07 9.44 8.08
CA GLY A 1104 -11.56 10.72 8.58
C GLY A 1104 -12.78 11.28 7.82
N ARG A 1105 -13.29 10.58 6.80
CA ARG A 1105 -14.48 10.98 6.04
C ARG A 1105 -15.75 10.35 6.61
N ILE A 1106 -16.77 11.19 6.79
CA ILE A 1106 -18.08 10.84 7.37
C ILE A 1106 -19.15 11.13 6.32
N TRP A 1107 -19.71 10.08 5.77
CA TRP A 1107 -20.75 10.15 4.74
C TRP A 1107 -22.09 10.62 5.32
N ALA A 1108 -22.69 11.66 4.74
CA ALA A 1108 -23.88 12.32 5.28
C ALA A 1108 -25.12 11.39 5.32
N ASN A 1109 -25.14 10.31 4.54
CA ASN A 1109 -26.24 9.35 4.50
C ASN A 1109 -26.10 8.16 5.48
N VAL A 1110 -24.96 7.99 6.13
CA VAL A 1110 -24.69 6.88 7.07
C VAL A 1110 -24.16 7.35 8.42
N THR A 1111 -24.12 8.66 8.65
CA THR A 1111 -23.66 9.26 9.91
C THR A 1111 -24.74 9.25 10.98
N SER A 1112 -24.30 9.04 12.23
CA SER A 1112 -25.11 9.25 13.43
C SER A 1112 -24.84 10.61 14.10
N SER A 1113 -23.95 11.40 13.51
CA SER A 1113 -23.47 12.67 14.01
C SER A 1113 -24.42 13.83 13.68
N SER A 1114 -24.46 14.86 14.54
CA SER A 1114 -25.25 16.06 14.26
C SER A 1114 -24.49 17.10 13.45
N HIS A 1115 -23.15 17.08 13.49
CA HIS A 1115 -22.25 18.04 12.86
C HIS A 1115 -22.51 19.50 13.27
N THR A 1116 -23.26 19.73 14.35
CA THR A 1116 -23.55 21.07 14.85
C THR A 1116 -22.35 21.61 15.65
N PRO A 1117 -22.03 22.92 15.55
CA PRO A 1117 -21.00 23.53 16.39
C PRO A 1117 -21.30 23.38 17.88
N LEU A 1118 -20.25 23.15 18.68
CA LEU A 1118 -20.34 22.93 20.12
C LEU A 1118 -19.71 24.08 20.92
N THR A 1119 -20.21 24.27 22.13
CA THR A 1119 -19.61 25.14 23.15
C THR A 1119 -19.11 24.31 24.33
N ILE A 1120 -17.98 24.71 24.91
CA ILE A 1120 -17.33 24.05 26.04
C ILE A 1120 -17.51 24.91 27.30
N ASN A 1121 -18.05 24.31 28.35
CA ASN A 1121 -18.10 24.96 29.66
C ASN A 1121 -16.73 24.92 30.33
N VAL A 1122 -16.24 26.06 30.80
CA VAL A 1122 -14.99 26.18 31.57
C VAL A 1122 -15.26 26.24 33.08
N PRO A 1123 -14.36 25.73 33.94
CA PRO A 1123 -13.05 25.14 33.61
C PRO A 1123 -13.17 23.75 33.00
N ALA A 1124 -12.24 23.42 32.10
CA ALA A 1124 -12.20 22.13 31.41
C ALA A 1124 -10.77 21.69 31.10
N ASN A 1125 -10.58 20.38 30.98
CA ASN A 1125 -9.39 19.76 30.43
C ASN A 1125 -9.69 19.32 28.99
N ILE A 1126 -9.09 20.00 28.02
CA ILE A 1126 -9.27 19.72 26.60
C ILE A 1126 -8.06 18.89 26.13
N THR A 1127 -8.32 17.72 25.56
CA THR A 1127 -7.29 16.90 24.88
C THR A 1127 -7.62 16.81 23.41
N VAL A 1128 -6.67 17.18 22.55
CA VAL A 1128 -6.77 17.02 21.10
C VAL A 1128 -5.73 16.00 20.66
N THR A 1129 -6.17 14.90 20.07
CA THR A 1129 -5.28 13.95 19.39
C THR A 1129 -5.38 14.16 17.89
N SER A 1130 -4.26 14.12 17.17
CA SER A 1130 -4.23 14.30 15.73
C SER A 1130 -3.31 13.27 15.09
N ASP A 1131 -3.80 12.52 14.11
CA ASP A 1131 -3.00 11.63 13.26
C ASP A 1131 -3.51 11.65 11.81
N VAL A 1132 -2.75 11.04 10.88
CA VAL A 1132 -3.04 11.06 9.44
C VAL A 1132 -4.35 10.36 9.08
N ILE A 1133 -4.76 9.34 9.84
CA ILE A 1133 -5.91 8.47 9.53
C ILE A 1133 -7.18 9.01 10.20
N GLY A 1134 -7.09 9.29 11.50
CA GLY A 1134 -8.20 9.66 12.36
C GLY A 1134 -8.33 11.16 12.59
N GLY A 1135 -7.49 11.99 11.98
CA GLY A 1135 -7.50 13.47 12.03
C GLY A 1135 -7.56 14.04 13.46
N SER A 1136 -8.09 15.26 13.60
CA SER A 1136 -8.37 15.94 14.88
C SER A 1136 -9.52 15.37 15.74
N ARG A 1137 -9.22 14.68 16.82
CA ARG A 1137 -10.24 14.18 17.78
C ARG A 1137 -10.12 14.97 19.08
N VAL A 1138 -11.25 15.50 19.56
CA VAL A 1138 -11.29 16.37 20.73
C VAL A 1138 -12.05 15.70 21.88
N TYR A 1139 -11.41 15.65 23.03
CA TYR A 1139 -11.96 15.15 24.30
C TYR A 1139 -12.03 16.31 25.29
N VAL A 1140 -13.14 16.42 26.01
CA VAL A 1140 -13.35 17.38 27.08
C VAL A 1140 -13.59 16.59 28.37
N ASN A 1141 -12.77 16.85 29.39
CA ASN A 1141 -12.80 16.14 30.68
C ASN A 1141 -12.80 14.61 30.50
N GLY A 1142 -11.92 14.11 29.61
CA GLY A 1142 -11.78 12.68 29.31
C GLY A 1142 -12.88 12.07 28.43
N THR A 1143 -13.89 12.84 28.02
CA THR A 1143 -15.02 12.35 27.20
C THR A 1143 -14.90 12.84 25.76
N PHE A 1144 -15.01 11.93 24.79
CA PHE A 1144 -15.01 12.30 23.38
C PHE A 1144 -16.18 13.25 23.09
N THR A 1145 -15.86 14.43 22.54
CA THR A 1145 -16.81 15.53 22.38
C THR A 1145 -17.07 15.82 20.91
N GLY A 1146 -16.04 15.78 20.06
CA GLY A 1146 -16.18 16.21 18.68
C GLY A 1146 -14.89 16.24 17.88
N ARG A 1147 -14.97 16.87 16.71
CA ARG A 1147 -13.87 17.02 15.74
C ARG A 1147 -13.88 18.41 15.10
N PHE A 1148 -12.74 18.82 14.56
CA PHE A 1148 -12.70 19.90 13.57
C PHE A 1148 -12.87 19.27 12.18
N GLU A 1149 -13.95 19.64 11.50
CA GLU A 1149 -14.34 19.04 10.21
C GLU A 1149 -14.92 20.10 9.27
N VAL A 1150 -14.82 19.81 7.98
CA VAL A 1150 -15.37 20.61 6.88
C VAL A 1150 -16.37 19.78 6.09
N PHE A 1151 -17.36 20.45 5.51
CA PHE A 1151 -18.29 19.80 4.60
C PHE A 1151 -17.69 19.71 3.20
N VAL A 1152 -17.77 18.54 2.57
CA VAL A 1152 -17.15 18.27 1.27
C VAL A 1152 -18.22 17.88 0.25
N PHE A 1153 -18.22 18.63 -0.85
CA PHE A 1153 -19.13 18.45 -1.99
C PHE A 1153 -18.50 17.53 -3.03
N GLY A 1154 -18.81 16.23 -2.94
CA GLY A 1154 -18.42 15.28 -3.98
C GLY A 1154 -17.86 13.99 -3.40
N GLY A 1155 -18.74 13.03 -3.12
CA GLY A 1155 -18.27 11.66 -3.00
C GLY A 1155 -19.18 10.60 -3.55
N ARG A 1156 -18.54 9.53 -4.06
CA ARG A 1156 -19.12 8.55 -5.00
C ARG A 1156 -20.16 9.16 -5.95
N ASN A 1157 -19.89 10.37 -6.46
CA ASN A 1157 -20.72 11.17 -7.37
C ASN A 1157 -22.20 11.36 -6.98
N THR A 1158 -22.61 11.04 -5.74
CA THR A 1158 -24.03 10.95 -5.35
C THR A 1158 -24.32 11.30 -3.90
N VAL A 1159 -23.31 11.47 -3.03
CA VAL A 1159 -23.52 11.69 -1.59
C VAL A 1159 -22.59 12.77 -1.05
N PHE A 1160 -23.12 13.63 -0.19
CA PHE A 1160 -22.33 14.58 0.59
C PHE A 1160 -21.54 13.90 1.71
N SER A 1161 -20.47 14.55 2.18
CA SER A 1161 -19.70 14.05 3.31
C SER A 1161 -19.14 15.18 4.14
N TRP A 1162 -18.85 14.91 5.40
CA TRP A 1162 -17.96 15.69 6.23
C TRP A 1162 -16.57 15.06 6.20
N SER A 1163 -15.53 15.86 6.21
CA SER A 1163 -14.16 15.38 6.27
C SER A 1163 -13.42 16.11 7.36
N GLN A 1164 -12.63 15.34 8.08
CA GLN A 1164 -11.85 15.87 9.19
C GLN A 1164 -10.73 16.78 8.70
N MET A 1165 -10.42 17.80 9.49
CA MET A 1165 -9.25 18.64 9.26
C MET A 1165 -8.02 18.00 9.91
N ALA A 1166 -6.91 17.97 9.17
CA ALA A 1166 -5.58 17.75 9.74
C ALA A 1166 -5.22 18.92 10.66
N PHE A 1167 -5.54 18.79 11.94
CA PHE A 1167 -5.29 19.83 12.93
C PHE A 1167 -3.80 19.87 13.26
N VAL A 1168 -3.18 21.00 12.95
CA VAL A 1168 -1.79 21.34 13.26
C VAL A 1168 -1.83 22.20 14.52
N ALA A 1169 -1.16 21.75 15.59
CA ALA A 1169 -1.26 22.44 16.88
C ALA A 1169 -0.44 23.73 16.83
N PRO A 1170 -1.07 24.91 16.97
CA PRO A 1170 -0.33 26.16 17.11
C PRO A 1170 0.24 26.22 18.53
N VAL A 1171 1.56 26.29 18.65
CA VAL A 1171 2.28 26.26 19.93
C VAL A 1171 3.41 27.29 19.96
N ASP A 1172 3.24 28.40 19.23
CA ASP A 1172 4.21 29.48 19.21
C ASP A 1172 3.89 30.54 20.25
N VAL A 1173 2.63 30.99 20.25
CA VAL A 1173 2.16 32.10 21.09
C VAL A 1173 0.84 31.75 21.76
N ILE A 1174 0.71 32.07 23.04
CA ILE A 1174 -0.53 32.01 23.82
C ILE A 1174 -0.98 33.45 24.12
N ARG A 1175 -2.23 33.79 23.79
CA ARG A 1175 -2.87 35.05 24.17
C ARG A 1175 -4.09 34.79 25.06
N GLY A 1176 -4.35 35.68 26.00
CA GLY A 1176 -5.45 35.59 26.95
C GLY A 1176 -5.10 34.81 28.23
N GLY A 1177 -5.95 34.98 29.26
CA GLY A 1177 -5.76 34.40 30.60
C GLY A 1177 -6.23 32.95 30.75
N GLY A 1178 -6.87 32.39 29.73
CA GLY A 1178 -7.64 31.14 29.81
C GLY A 1178 -6.84 29.86 30.03
N VAL A 1179 -5.69 29.69 29.37
CA VAL A 1179 -4.87 28.46 29.45
C VAL A 1179 -4.02 28.45 30.72
N LYS A 1180 -4.25 27.49 31.61
CA LYS A 1180 -3.47 27.28 32.85
C LYS A 1180 -2.29 26.34 32.65
N SER A 1181 -2.41 25.35 31.76
CA SER A 1181 -1.29 24.49 31.38
C SER A 1181 -1.47 23.96 29.96
N LEU A 1182 -0.35 23.64 29.33
CA LEU A 1182 -0.25 23.05 28.00
C LEU A 1182 0.82 21.95 28.04
N VAL A 1183 0.46 20.74 27.63
CA VAL A 1183 1.40 19.65 27.45
C VAL A 1183 1.17 19.03 26.08
N LEU A 1184 2.24 18.85 25.31
CA LEU A 1184 2.21 18.26 23.98
C LEU A 1184 3.14 17.04 23.94
N TRP A 1185 2.62 15.91 23.47
CA TRP A 1185 3.38 14.67 23.28
C TRP A 1185 3.41 14.24 21.82
N GLU A 1186 4.49 13.57 21.43
CA GLU A 1186 4.53 12.83 20.17
C GLU A 1186 3.62 11.59 20.25
N GLY A 1187 2.89 11.31 19.16
CA GLY A 1187 1.96 10.20 19.06
C GLY A 1187 0.60 10.41 19.71
N VAL A 1188 -0.34 9.52 19.38
CA VAL A 1188 -1.70 9.50 19.94
C VAL A 1188 -1.71 8.73 21.26
N ARG A 1189 -2.24 9.35 22.32
CA ARG A 1189 -2.38 8.77 23.66
C ARG A 1189 -3.84 8.67 24.06
N ALA A 1190 -4.16 7.69 24.92
CA ALA A 1190 -5.48 7.58 25.51
C ALA A 1190 -5.74 8.77 26.48
N PRO A 1191 -6.91 9.41 26.45
CA PRO A 1191 -7.23 10.49 27.36
C PRO A 1191 -7.33 9.99 28.80
N GLU A 1192 -6.78 10.74 29.76
CA GLU A 1192 -6.91 10.43 31.19
C GLU A 1192 -8.38 10.61 31.63
N ARG A 1193 -8.98 9.58 32.22
CA ARG A 1193 -10.31 9.68 32.85
C ARG A 1193 -10.13 10.07 34.30
N GLU A 1194 -10.77 11.17 34.74
CA GLU A 1194 -10.83 11.52 36.15
C GLU A 1194 -11.59 10.42 36.91
N GLU A 1195 -10.90 9.66 37.77
CA GLU A 1195 -11.55 8.83 38.78
C GLU A 1195 -12.15 9.74 39.85
N GLU A 1196 -13.48 9.76 39.98
CA GLU A 1196 -14.20 10.44 41.06
C GLU A 1196 -13.73 9.88 42.43
N THR A 1197 -12.83 10.60 43.10
CA THR A 1197 -12.48 10.31 44.50
C THR A 1197 -13.57 10.88 45.41
N GLY A 1198 -14.60 10.05 45.63
CA GLY A 1198 -15.62 10.28 46.65
C GLY A 1198 -15.03 10.27 48.06
N ASN A 1199 -14.94 11.46 48.65
CA ASN A 1199 -14.48 11.71 50.01
C ASN A 1199 -15.46 11.12 51.04
N GLY A 1200 -15.05 10.05 51.74
CA GLY A 1200 -15.84 9.36 52.77
C GLY A 1200 -15.09 9.28 54.09
N ASN A 1201 -15.50 10.11 55.04
CA ASN A 1201 -14.91 10.34 56.36
C ASN A 1201 -15.26 9.21 57.38
N GLY A 1202 -14.33 8.90 58.28
CA GLY A 1202 -14.50 8.06 59.49
C GLY A 1202 -13.48 6.91 59.55
N GLY A 1203 -12.68 6.68 60.58
CA GLY A 1203 -12.66 7.11 61.97
C GLY A 1203 -12.31 5.89 62.84
N ASN A 1204 -11.30 6.01 63.72
CA ASN A 1204 -10.73 5.00 64.66
C ASN A 1204 -9.93 3.84 64.03
N GLY A 1205 -8.77 3.40 64.52
CA GLY A 1205 -8.00 3.69 65.74
C GLY A 1205 -7.27 2.41 66.17
N GLY A 1206 -5.98 2.48 66.54
CA GLY A 1206 -5.32 1.46 67.38
C GLY A 1206 -4.00 0.83 66.89
N ASN A 1207 -2.90 1.36 67.43
CA ASN A 1207 -1.67 0.73 67.95
C ASN A 1207 -0.81 -0.29 67.15
N GLU A 1208 0.41 0.20 66.84
CA GLU A 1208 1.74 -0.30 67.25
C GLU A 1208 2.10 -1.80 67.20
N SER A 1209 3.08 -2.16 66.35
CA SER A 1209 4.46 -2.56 66.75
C SER A 1209 5.22 -3.25 65.58
N GLY A 1210 6.47 -2.84 65.30
CA GLY A 1210 7.37 -3.49 64.31
C GLY A 1210 7.98 -4.82 64.82
N PRO A 1211 9.03 -5.43 64.21
CA PRO A 1211 9.91 -4.94 63.12
C PRO A 1211 10.31 -5.97 62.01
N VAL A 1212 10.81 -5.44 60.87
CA VAL A 1212 11.99 -5.86 60.05
C VAL A 1212 12.08 -7.23 59.31
N ARG A 1213 12.24 -7.11 57.97
CA ARG A 1213 13.08 -7.84 56.96
C ARG A 1213 12.53 -8.96 56.04
N SER A 1214 12.64 -8.64 54.74
CA SER A 1214 13.07 -9.41 53.56
C SER A 1214 12.22 -10.55 53.00
N GLY A 1215 11.82 -10.40 51.72
CA GLY A 1215 11.72 -11.51 50.77
C GLY A 1215 10.46 -11.53 49.90
N GLY A 1216 10.65 -11.58 48.57
CA GLY A 1216 9.79 -12.32 47.65
C GLY A 1216 8.59 -11.58 47.05
N ALA A 1217 8.71 -11.21 45.78
CA ALA A 1217 7.59 -10.87 44.93
C ALA A 1217 6.93 -12.15 44.38
N SER A 1218 5.61 -12.29 44.57
CA SER A 1218 4.73 -13.14 43.77
C SER A 1218 3.26 -12.79 44.02
N ASP A 1219 2.52 -12.60 42.93
CA ASP A 1219 1.10 -12.87 42.69
C ASP A 1219 0.04 -12.53 43.77
N TYR A 1220 -0.96 -11.72 43.38
CA TYR A 1220 -2.32 -12.26 43.20
C TYR A 1220 -3.34 -11.25 42.60
N ARG A 1221 -4.02 -11.74 41.54
CA ARG A 1221 -5.46 -11.61 41.19
C ARG A 1221 -6.13 -10.23 41.23
N ASN A 1222 -6.60 -9.81 40.06
CA ASN A 1222 -7.94 -9.23 39.92
C ASN A 1222 -8.84 -10.13 39.07
N ARG A 1223 -9.91 -10.62 39.71
CA ARG A 1223 -11.11 -11.21 39.13
C ARG A 1223 -12.19 -10.12 39.19
N ALA A 1224 -12.76 -9.74 38.06
CA ALA A 1224 -14.16 -9.27 37.89
C ALA A 1224 -14.33 -8.94 36.39
N SER A 1225 -14.86 -9.88 35.61
CA SER A 1225 -16.28 -9.99 35.23
C SER A 1225 -16.64 -9.11 34.03
N SER A 1226 -16.42 -9.69 32.85
CA SER A 1226 -16.98 -9.28 31.57
C SER A 1226 -18.45 -9.71 31.47
N SER A 1227 -19.35 -8.75 31.30
CA SER A 1227 -20.65 -8.95 30.67
C SER A 1227 -20.98 -7.73 29.81
N LEU A 1228 -21.19 -8.00 28.51
CA LEU A 1228 -21.77 -7.14 27.45
C LEU A 1228 -20.79 -6.07 26.88
N CYS A 1229 -20.51 -5.97 25.58
CA CYS A 1229 -21.16 -6.44 24.34
C CYS A 1229 -20.13 -6.92 23.31
#